data_AF-A0AA91BNZ2-F1
#
_entry.id   AF-A0AA91BNZ2-F1
#
_cell.length_a   1.000
_cell.length_b   1.000
_cell.length_c   1.000
_cell.angle_alpha   90.00
_cell.angle_beta   90.00
_cell.angle_gamma   90.00
#
_symmetry.space_group_name_H-M   'P 1'
#
loop_
_entity.id
_entity.type
_entity.pdbx_description
1 polymer ?
#
loop_
_entity_poly.entity_id
_entity_poly.type
_entity_poly.pdbx_seq_one_letter_code
_entity_poly.pdbx_strand_id
1 'polypeptide(L)'
;MATTTIIPRPSASSPLSPIQGYVAYGDGNPATPTTISYHFEQYAGTQAWTAEYKAEFRAALAAIEAVANVTFVESGSASADLVEVIAPTSFFSNPRTLGYHYTPSRNPSEGAFNTAYWTAGTNGNGDPGGFFFTTLLHELGHALGLGHPHDTGLGTTVMNGVTSPFDSFGTGNLNQGVYTVMSYNDGWTEKNGILSVNATYGGSTGLGALDIAALQAMYGANTNHNSANNTYTLPWANVAGTGYQSIWDTGGNDTIQHVGSSKARIDLRAATLDYSETGGGVVSYAEGIKGGFTIAHGVVIENAIGGTGDDVIVGNTAQNVLNGNHGHDKIYSVSDGTNNNTVYGGLGNDTIYLANGSGADQVFGGQGDDWAIVTNNAGSFSGGSGADTIRFVTAISSYLFIKNGTKYEFIDAVSRITFTVEDDVEAIQFLNGSQAYTRSNIEAAMQLSDIETTGTTLKHASQGIYVLDAGSSNVTLVFNGQAVGQNTIAGWQAIQAEASGGGYKVLWKNVDGTYGEWTVNANGQFLSSSSIGNVADVETFYGSDLNNDGLTGHGTVTVETTGSTTLVSSSLGSYLINGTIELTLNGAKAGSGSFPGWQAIHAEASGGGYRVLWKNANGTFGEWVTDANGRFVSSSTIDDVRDVEVFYGANLNNDGQIGHITTSIESNGSTTLGSSTNGAYVIGGSIDLKLNQANAGPGSFPGWQALQAEASGGGYRVLWKNSDGSYGEWTTNAAGEFQSSTTITNVADVEVFYGVDLNNDGLTGHGTISIESNGAITLGATTQGEYLIGGTTKLTFNNATVGPNSFAGWQAIHAEASGGGYRVLWKNSDGTYGEWVTDSNGVYVSSNTVPDVVAVETFYGFDIDGSGTVGYGLPKLARFTEGDQKTPMGEEVLGVSDWDETVDILKFVPDLEAPEDVEDDYILVNLHQAQDGALNVSEDSLAAVLSGNLDVKDDEASPALTPHLDEDSFWI
;
A
#
# COMPACT_ATOMS: atom_id res chain seq x y z
N MET A 1 -61.30 37.14 -31.50
CA MET A 1 -61.61 35.95 -32.34
C MET A 1 -60.34 35.48 -33.02
N ALA A 2 -59.41 34.97 -32.21
CA ALA A 2 -58.36 34.11 -32.73
C ALA A 2 -59.02 32.83 -33.27
N THR A 3 -58.52 32.31 -34.39
CA THR A 3 -58.86 30.95 -34.83
C THR A 3 -58.36 29.97 -33.77
N THR A 4 -59.10 28.90 -33.47
CA THR A 4 -58.63 27.82 -32.59
C THR A 4 -57.93 26.76 -33.43
N THR A 5 -56.84 26.20 -32.90
CA THR A 5 -56.02 25.22 -33.64
C THR A 5 -55.79 23.96 -32.80
N ILE A 6 -55.78 22.81 -33.48
CA ILE A 6 -55.39 21.54 -32.87
C ILE A 6 -53.87 21.43 -32.87
N ILE A 7 -53.31 21.19 -31.69
CA ILE A 7 -51.87 21.07 -31.45
C ILE A 7 -51.48 19.61 -31.20
N PRO A 8 -50.34 19.14 -31.75
CA PRO A 8 -49.83 17.80 -31.47
C PRO A 8 -49.54 17.63 -29.98
N ARG A 9 -49.97 16.50 -29.42
CA ARG A 9 -49.69 16.17 -28.02
C ARG A 9 -48.26 15.64 -27.85
N PRO A 10 -47.58 15.93 -26.74
CA PRO A 10 -46.32 15.29 -26.40
C PRO A 10 -46.51 13.77 -26.22
N SER A 11 -45.38 13.06 -26.25
CA SER A 11 -45.36 11.60 -26.05
C SER A 11 -46.08 11.22 -24.75
N ALA A 12 -46.80 10.09 -24.75
CA ALA A 12 -47.42 9.54 -23.55
C ALA A 12 -46.40 9.20 -22.44
N SER A 13 -45.12 9.07 -22.80
CA SER A 13 -44.01 8.90 -21.85
C SER A 13 -43.55 10.20 -21.18
N SER A 14 -44.12 11.35 -21.54
CA SER A 14 -43.80 12.66 -20.94
C SER A 14 -44.81 13.01 -19.83
N PRO A 15 -44.37 13.63 -18.72
CA PRO A 15 -45.25 14.20 -17.70
C PRO A 15 -46.09 15.39 -18.20
N LEU A 16 -45.83 15.89 -19.43
CA LEU A 16 -46.62 16.98 -20.04
C LEU A 16 -47.89 16.49 -20.75
N SER A 17 -47.91 15.25 -21.25
CA SER A 17 -49.08 14.67 -21.94
C SER A 17 -50.37 14.71 -21.11
N PRO A 18 -50.31 14.55 -19.78
CA PRO A 18 -51.46 14.69 -18.89
C PRO A 18 -52.01 16.11 -18.71
N ILE A 19 -51.23 17.14 -19.00
CA ILE A 19 -51.64 18.52 -18.73
C ILE A 19 -51.82 19.34 -20.00
N GLN A 20 -51.14 19.00 -21.11
CA GLN A 20 -51.30 19.68 -22.38
C GLN A 20 -52.55 19.16 -23.13
N GLY A 21 -53.57 20.00 -23.27
CA GLY A 21 -54.76 19.71 -24.08
C GLY A 21 -54.51 19.82 -25.58
N TYR A 22 -55.54 19.51 -26.37
CA TYR A 22 -55.44 19.47 -27.84
C TYR A 22 -55.78 20.78 -28.55
N VAL A 23 -56.36 21.76 -27.86
CA VAL A 23 -56.88 22.99 -28.48
C VAL A 23 -56.27 24.21 -27.82
N ALA A 24 -55.71 25.09 -28.64
CA ALA A 24 -55.13 26.36 -28.22
C ALA A 24 -55.67 27.52 -29.08
N TYR A 25 -55.52 28.75 -28.60
CA TYR A 25 -55.77 29.95 -29.41
C TYR A 25 -54.67 30.17 -30.45
N GLY A 26 -55.00 30.83 -31.56
CA GLY A 26 -54.04 31.22 -32.59
C GLY A 26 -53.91 30.19 -33.72
N ASP A 27 -52.81 30.28 -34.46
CA ASP A 27 -52.50 29.39 -35.59
C ASP A 27 -51.80 28.08 -35.16
N GLY A 28 -51.64 27.87 -33.85
CA GLY A 28 -50.94 26.72 -33.27
C GLY A 28 -49.44 26.69 -33.59
N ASN A 29 -48.87 27.82 -34.02
CA ASN A 29 -47.43 27.95 -34.26
C ASN A 29 -46.76 28.63 -33.06
N PRO A 30 -45.91 27.91 -32.30
CA PRO A 30 -45.16 28.49 -31.17
C PRO A 30 -44.26 29.68 -31.54
N ALA A 31 -43.93 29.86 -32.82
CA ALA A 31 -43.14 31.02 -33.27
C ALA A 31 -43.98 32.31 -33.46
N THR A 32 -45.31 32.21 -33.46
CA THR A 32 -46.21 33.35 -33.69
C THR A 32 -46.76 33.86 -32.35
N PRO A 33 -46.53 35.15 -31.98
CA PRO A 33 -47.16 35.72 -30.78
C PRO A 33 -48.69 35.64 -30.86
N THR A 34 -49.32 35.15 -29.79
CA THR A 34 -50.77 34.95 -29.73
C THR A 34 -51.43 36.04 -28.88
N THR A 35 -52.29 36.86 -29.48
CA THR A 35 -53.07 37.87 -28.75
C THR A 35 -54.44 37.31 -28.34
N ILE A 36 -54.75 37.40 -27.05
CA ILE A 36 -56.00 36.91 -26.45
C ILE A 36 -56.71 38.09 -25.81
N SER A 37 -57.94 38.37 -26.22
CA SER A 37 -58.75 39.43 -25.61
C SER A 37 -59.55 38.91 -24.42
N TYR A 38 -59.67 39.70 -23.34
CA TYR A 38 -60.46 39.31 -22.16
C TYR A 38 -61.45 40.42 -21.74
N HIS A 39 -62.58 40.04 -21.14
CA HIS A 39 -63.61 40.98 -20.69
C HIS A 39 -64.12 40.65 -19.28
N PHE A 40 -64.19 41.65 -18.41
CA PHE A 40 -64.82 41.55 -17.09
C PHE A 40 -66.32 41.80 -17.21
N GLU A 41 -67.11 40.74 -17.15
CA GLU A 41 -68.57 40.78 -17.34
C GLU A 41 -69.32 40.86 -16.00
N GLN A 42 -70.53 41.40 -16.03
CA GLN A 42 -71.45 41.40 -14.89
C GLN A 42 -72.86 40.97 -15.32
N TYR A 43 -73.17 39.70 -15.07
CA TYR A 43 -74.53 39.17 -15.25
C TYR A 43 -75.49 39.61 -14.14
N ALA A 44 -76.78 39.43 -14.40
CA ALA A 44 -77.82 39.72 -13.42
C ALA A 44 -77.67 38.81 -12.18
N GLY A 45 -77.50 39.42 -11.00
CA GLY A 45 -77.32 38.68 -9.74
C GLY A 45 -75.88 38.29 -9.42
N THR A 46 -74.91 38.64 -10.28
CA THR A 46 -73.48 38.49 -9.98
C THR A 46 -72.89 39.78 -9.44
N GLN A 47 -71.71 39.67 -8.83
CA GLN A 47 -70.98 40.80 -8.27
C GLN A 47 -70.22 41.54 -9.39
N ALA A 48 -70.13 42.86 -9.28
CA ALA A 48 -69.26 43.65 -10.15
C ALA A 48 -67.78 43.42 -9.78
N TRP A 49 -66.92 43.29 -10.79
CA TRP A 49 -65.47 43.27 -10.60
C TRP A 49 -64.98 44.56 -9.93
N THR A 50 -64.45 44.46 -8.71
CA THR A 50 -63.83 45.60 -8.00
C THR A 50 -62.45 45.92 -8.58
N ALA A 51 -61.85 47.05 -8.20
CA ALA A 51 -60.52 47.41 -8.68
C ALA A 51 -59.45 46.40 -8.23
N GLU A 52 -59.62 45.84 -7.03
CA GLU A 52 -58.74 44.86 -6.40
C GLU A 52 -58.79 43.52 -7.15
N TYR A 53 -59.98 42.95 -7.36
CA TYR A 53 -60.14 41.71 -8.14
C TYR A 53 -59.53 41.84 -9.55
N LYS A 54 -59.73 42.99 -10.21
CA LYS A 54 -59.13 43.24 -11.54
C LYS A 54 -57.61 43.32 -11.48
N ALA A 55 -57.03 43.80 -10.39
CA ALA A 55 -55.58 43.87 -10.24
C ALA A 55 -54.99 42.47 -10.05
N GLU A 56 -55.61 41.63 -9.21
CA GLU A 56 -55.22 40.24 -8.96
C GLU A 56 -55.33 39.39 -10.22
N PHE A 57 -56.44 39.50 -10.96
CA PHE A 57 -56.61 38.80 -12.24
C PHE A 57 -55.55 39.21 -13.27
N ARG A 58 -55.26 40.51 -13.41
CA ARG A 58 -54.20 40.98 -14.31
C ARG A 58 -52.81 40.52 -13.88
N ALA A 59 -52.56 40.36 -12.58
CA ALA A 59 -51.30 39.80 -12.10
C ALA A 59 -51.16 38.31 -12.48
N ALA A 60 -52.24 37.52 -12.45
CA ALA A 60 -52.25 36.15 -12.93
C ALA A 60 -52.00 36.08 -14.46
N LEU A 61 -52.63 36.95 -15.25
CA LEU A 61 -52.34 37.07 -16.69
C LEU A 61 -50.86 37.42 -16.94
N ALA A 62 -50.31 38.38 -16.19
CA ALA A 62 -48.91 38.78 -16.33
C ALA A 62 -47.92 37.65 -16.00
N ALA A 63 -48.25 36.78 -15.03
CA ALA A 63 -47.45 35.60 -14.72
C ALA A 63 -47.40 34.60 -15.88
N ILE A 64 -48.46 34.53 -16.70
CA ILE A 64 -48.49 33.70 -17.91
C ILE A 64 -47.72 34.36 -19.06
N GLU A 65 -47.91 35.68 -19.28
CA GLU A 65 -47.15 36.44 -20.30
C GLU A 65 -45.64 36.41 -20.03
N ALA A 66 -45.23 36.29 -18.77
CA ALA A 66 -43.83 36.18 -18.40
C ALA A 66 -43.16 34.94 -19.03
N VAL A 67 -43.89 33.83 -19.19
CA VAL A 67 -43.31 32.53 -19.57
C VAL A 67 -43.66 32.08 -20.98
N ALA A 68 -44.81 32.51 -21.51
CA ALA A 68 -45.31 32.11 -22.82
C ALA A 68 -45.46 33.31 -23.78
N ASN A 69 -45.35 33.07 -25.08
CA ASN A 69 -45.47 34.08 -26.13
C ASN A 69 -46.94 34.43 -26.43
N VAL A 70 -47.66 34.80 -25.37
CA VAL A 70 -49.04 35.27 -25.39
C VAL A 70 -49.11 36.74 -24.96
N THR A 71 -50.16 37.44 -25.40
CA THR A 71 -50.43 38.82 -24.95
C THR A 71 -51.92 38.97 -24.68
N PHE A 72 -52.26 39.38 -23.46
CA PHE A 72 -53.63 39.61 -23.04
C PHE A 72 -54.04 41.06 -23.20
N VAL A 73 -55.21 41.29 -23.80
CA VAL A 73 -55.72 42.64 -24.05
C VAL A 73 -57.13 42.79 -23.51
N GLU A 74 -57.33 43.72 -22.58
CA GLU A 74 -58.66 44.01 -22.05
C GLU A 74 -59.57 44.58 -23.15
N SER A 75 -60.75 43.99 -23.28
CA SER A 75 -61.81 44.38 -24.21
C SER A 75 -63.00 44.95 -23.43
N GLY A 76 -63.65 45.97 -23.99
CA GLY A 76 -64.92 46.48 -23.47
C GLY A 76 -66.16 45.68 -23.93
N SER A 77 -65.96 44.56 -24.62
CA SER A 77 -67.02 43.76 -25.25
C SER A 77 -67.02 42.32 -24.75
N ALA A 78 -68.20 41.78 -24.46
CA ALA A 78 -68.46 40.36 -24.16
C ALA A 78 -68.16 39.40 -25.33
N SER A 79 -67.77 39.94 -26.50
CA SER A 79 -67.23 39.17 -27.63
C SER A 79 -65.71 38.93 -27.55
N ALA A 80 -65.12 39.16 -26.38
CA ALA A 80 -63.72 38.85 -26.10
C ALA A 80 -63.47 37.33 -26.19
N ASP A 81 -62.20 36.91 -26.26
CA ASP A 81 -61.87 35.49 -26.29
C ASP A 81 -62.11 34.86 -24.90
N LEU A 82 -61.79 35.58 -23.82
CA LEU A 82 -62.09 35.23 -22.42
C LEU A 82 -63.17 36.16 -21.83
N VAL A 83 -64.13 35.60 -21.08
CA VAL A 83 -65.18 36.35 -20.37
C VAL A 83 -65.22 35.92 -18.91
N GLU A 84 -64.99 36.86 -18.01
CA GLU A 84 -64.71 36.57 -16.60
C GLU A 84 -65.80 37.11 -15.68
N VAL A 85 -66.25 36.29 -14.73
CA VAL A 85 -67.38 36.60 -13.84
C VAL A 85 -67.03 36.33 -12.38
N ILE A 86 -67.37 37.27 -11.49
CA ILE A 86 -67.33 37.07 -10.03
C ILE A 86 -68.77 36.83 -9.55
N ALA A 87 -69.08 35.64 -9.04
CA ALA A 87 -70.45 35.22 -8.83
C ALA A 87 -70.71 34.62 -7.43
N PRO A 88 -71.93 34.77 -6.87
CA PRO A 88 -72.28 34.12 -5.61
C PRO A 88 -72.42 32.61 -5.77
N THR A 89 -72.37 31.87 -4.66
CA THR A 89 -72.51 30.40 -4.63
C THR A 89 -73.76 29.86 -5.37
N SER A 90 -74.84 30.63 -5.43
CA SER A 90 -76.07 30.27 -6.16
C SER A 90 -75.92 30.25 -7.69
N PHE A 91 -74.83 30.80 -8.22
CA PHE A 91 -74.49 30.75 -9.64
C PHE A 91 -73.94 29.38 -10.05
N PHE A 92 -73.33 28.65 -9.11
CA PHE A 92 -72.67 27.37 -9.36
C PHE A 92 -73.64 26.21 -9.12
N SER A 93 -73.50 25.15 -9.92
CA SER A 93 -74.30 23.93 -9.82
C SER A 93 -74.05 23.17 -8.50
N ASN A 94 -72.86 23.35 -7.91
CA ASN A 94 -72.49 22.82 -6.61
C ASN A 94 -71.95 23.95 -5.71
N PRO A 95 -72.42 24.05 -4.45
CA PRO A 95 -72.01 25.12 -3.56
C PRO A 95 -70.53 25.09 -3.13
N ARG A 96 -69.82 23.98 -3.37
CA ARG A 96 -68.39 23.82 -3.05
C ARG A 96 -67.45 24.17 -4.21
N THR A 97 -67.98 24.55 -5.37
CA THR A 97 -67.16 25.00 -6.50
C THR A 97 -66.45 26.29 -6.12
N LEU A 98 -65.13 26.30 -6.24
CA LEU A 98 -64.28 27.45 -6.01
C LEU A 98 -64.27 28.38 -7.23
N GLY A 99 -64.06 27.77 -8.39
CA GLY A 99 -64.14 28.39 -9.70
C GLY A 99 -64.30 27.33 -10.79
N TYR A 100 -64.49 27.79 -12.02
CA TYR A 100 -64.31 26.99 -13.23
C TYR A 100 -63.91 27.92 -14.38
N HIS A 101 -63.31 27.34 -15.42
CA HIS A 101 -63.11 28.02 -16.69
C HIS A 101 -63.22 27.05 -17.85
N TYR A 102 -63.89 27.46 -18.92
CA TYR A 102 -63.94 26.66 -20.14
C TYR A 102 -62.61 26.69 -20.91
N THR A 103 -62.43 25.76 -21.84
CA THR A 103 -61.22 25.71 -22.68
C THR A 103 -61.34 26.60 -23.92
N PRO A 104 -60.26 26.80 -24.70
CA PRO A 104 -60.33 27.48 -25.99
C PRO A 104 -61.35 26.89 -26.98
N SER A 105 -61.86 25.67 -26.74
CA SER A 105 -62.89 25.05 -27.57
C SER A 105 -64.26 25.74 -27.51
N ARG A 106 -64.49 26.59 -26.50
CA ARG A 106 -65.71 27.39 -26.33
C ARG A 106 -65.41 28.86 -26.61
N ASN A 107 -66.31 29.54 -27.35
CA ASN A 107 -66.12 30.94 -27.76
C ASN A 107 -67.39 31.78 -27.49
N PRO A 108 -67.36 32.74 -26.56
CA PRO A 108 -66.24 33.06 -25.68
C PRO A 108 -65.97 31.92 -24.68
N SER A 109 -64.72 31.80 -24.23
CA SER A 109 -64.39 30.94 -23.11
C SER A 109 -64.74 31.68 -21.82
N GLU A 110 -65.64 31.13 -21.01
CA GLU A 110 -66.16 31.78 -19.80
C GLU A 110 -65.51 31.20 -18.54
N GLY A 111 -65.05 32.10 -17.67
CA GLY A 111 -64.53 31.81 -16.33
C GLY A 111 -65.42 32.41 -15.25
N ALA A 112 -65.62 31.67 -14.15
CA ALA A 112 -66.42 32.15 -13.02
C ALA A 112 -65.80 31.79 -11.67
N PHE A 113 -65.77 32.75 -10.74
CA PHE A 113 -65.14 32.60 -9.42
C PHE A 113 -66.13 32.89 -8.27
N ASN A 114 -66.20 31.98 -7.29
CA ASN A 114 -67.20 32.00 -6.23
C ASN A 114 -66.88 32.95 -5.07
N THR A 115 -67.70 33.99 -4.90
CA THR A 115 -67.50 35.04 -3.87
C THR A 115 -67.54 34.53 -2.43
N ALA A 116 -67.96 33.29 -2.17
CA ALA A 116 -67.95 32.72 -0.82
C ALA A 116 -66.54 32.45 -0.28
N TYR A 117 -65.53 32.37 -1.15
CA TYR A 117 -64.17 31.95 -0.79
C TYR A 117 -63.13 33.05 -0.95
N TRP A 118 -63.44 34.09 -1.74
CA TRP A 118 -62.45 35.06 -2.20
C TRP A 118 -62.53 36.38 -1.44
N THR A 119 -61.37 36.84 -0.97
CA THR A 119 -61.18 38.14 -0.34
C THR A 119 -60.14 38.92 -1.13
N ALA A 120 -60.61 39.83 -2.00
CA ALA A 120 -59.73 40.69 -2.78
C ALA A 120 -59.14 41.86 -1.97
N GLY A 121 -57.95 42.30 -2.37
CA GLY A 121 -57.22 43.42 -1.78
C GLY A 121 -56.00 42.98 -0.97
N THR A 122 -55.23 43.95 -0.48
CA THR A 122 -53.92 43.70 0.16
C THR A 122 -54.01 42.81 1.39
N ASN A 123 -53.13 41.82 1.47
CA ASN A 123 -53.12 40.70 2.42
C ASN A 123 -54.36 39.78 2.30
N GLY A 124 -55.07 39.84 1.17
CA GLY A 124 -56.12 38.91 0.82
C GLY A 124 -55.56 37.58 0.32
N ASN A 125 -56.43 36.61 0.08
CA ASN A 125 -56.02 35.36 -0.56
C ASN A 125 -55.85 35.49 -2.08
N GLY A 126 -56.10 36.67 -2.66
CA GLY A 126 -55.87 37.00 -4.07
C GLY A 126 -54.51 37.59 -4.40
N ASP A 127 -53.70 37.96 -3.40
CA ASP A 127 -52.30 38.32 -3.62
C ASP A 127 -51.49 37.08 -4.07
N PRO A 128 -50.39 37.24 -4.84
CA PRO A 128 -49.50 36.13 -5.19
C PRO A 128 -49.11 35.27 -3.99
N GLY A 129 -49.17 33.94 -4.14
CA GLY A 129 -48.98 32.99 -3.06
C GLY A 129 -50.26 32.69 -2.26
N GLY A 130 -51.31 33.50 -2.40
CA GLY A 130 -52.62 33.21 -1.84
C GLY A 130 -53.39 32.13 -2.61
N PHE A 131 -54.39 31.54 -1.97
CA PHE A 131 -55.17 30.46 -2.55
C PHE A 131 -56.03 30.92 -3.74
N PHE A 132 -56.64 32.10 -3.67
CA PHE A 132 -57.41 32.64 -4.78
C PHE A 132 -56.51 32.95 -5.98
N PHE A 133 -55.29 33.45 -5.77
CA PHE A 133 -54.33 33.63 -6.87
C PHE A 133 -53.93 32.30 -7.52
N THR A 134 -53.77 31.24 -6.72
CA THR A 134 -53.54 29.88 -7.21
C THR A 134 -54.71 29.41 -8.08
N THR A 135 -55.96 29.62 -7.62
CA THR A 135 -57.16 29.35 -8.41
C THR A 135 -57.22 30.19 -9.69
N LEU A 136 -56.87 31.48 -9.65
CA LEU A 136 -56.81 32.31 -10.86
C LEU A 136 -55.86 31.73 -11.91
N LEU A 137 -54.66 31.30 -11.51
CA LEU A 137 -53.70 30.66 -12.41
C LEU A 137 -54.22 29.32 -12.95
N HIS A 138 -54.84 28.51 -12.08
CA HIS A 138 -55.43 27.22 -12.44
C HIS A 138 -56.52 27.37 -13.52
N GLU A 139 -57.49 28.24 -13.27
CA GLU A 139 -58.59 28.50 -14.17
C GLU A 139 -58.12 29.13 -15.49
N LEU A 140 -57.13 30.03 -15.43
CA LEU A 140 -56.49 30.55 -16.65
C LEU A 140 -55.68 29.47 -17.39
N GLY A 141 -55.15 28.46 -16.68
CA GLY A 141 -54.56 27.27 -17.29
C GLY A 141 -55.59 26.54 -18.17
N HIS A 142 -56.78 26.26 -17.64
CA HIS A 142 -57.90 25.73 -18.43
C HIS A 142 -58.29 26.64 -19.59
N ALA A 143 -58.38 27.95 -19.36
CA ALA A 143 -58.66 28.95 -20.37
C ALA A 143 -57.72 28.85 -21.57
N LEU A 144 -56.48 28.42 -21.34
CA LEU A 144 -55.42 28.27 -22.32
C LEU A 144 -55.23 26.83 -22.81
N GLY A 145 -56.06 25.89 -22.37
CA GLY A 145 -56.07 24.52 -22.85
C GLY A 145 -55.25 23.53 -22.01
N LEU A 146 -54.91 23.86 -20.76
CA LEU A 146 -54.36 22.90 -19.82
C LEU A 146 -55.48 22.08 -19.14
N GLY A 147 -55.20 20.82 -18.80
CA GLY A 147 -56.11 19.98 -18.03
C GLY A 147 -55.46 19.42 -16.76
N HIS A 148 -56.24 18.70 -15.96
CA HIS A 148 -55.77 18.17 -14.70
C HIS A 148 -54.85 16.95 -14.88
N PRO A 149 -53.88 16.75 -13.96
CA PRO A 149 -53.10 15.52 -13.92
C PRO A 149 -53.88 14.27 -13.51
N HIS A 150 -55.08 14.39 -12.92
CA HIS A 150 -55.77 13.28 -12.25
C HIS A 150 -57.01 12.75 -12.98
N ASP A 151 -57.42 13.38 -14.07
CA ASP A 151 -58.58 12.99 -14.85
C ASP A 151 -58.31 13.03 -16.36
N THR A 152 -59.37 12.82 -17.14
CA THR A 152 -59.32 12.91 -18.62
C THR A 152 -60.19 14.07 -19.11
N GLY A 153 -60.52 14.99 -18.20
CA GLY A 153 -61.25 16.21 -18.49
C GLY A 153 -60.55 16.97 -19.59
N LEU A 154 -61.32 17.69 -20.41
CA LEU A 154 -60.78 18.58 -21.45
C LEU A 154 -59.90 17.90 -22.52
N GLY A 155 -59.95 16.56 -22.63
CA GLY A 155 -59.19 15.76 -23.58
C GLY A 155 -57.78 15.39 -23.12
N THR A 156 -57.41 15.62 -21.86
CA THR A 156 -56.12 15.16 -21.33
C THR A 156 -56.13 13.67 -20.99
N THR A 157 -55.00 13.17 -20.48
CA THR A 157 -54.87 11.81 -19.93
C THR A 157 -54.46 11.89 -18.48
N VAL A 158 -54.80 10.88 -17.67
CA VAL A 158 -54.31 10.81 -16.29
C VAL A 158 -52.78 10.66 -16.27
N MET A 159 -52.13 11.44 -15.41
CA MET A 159 -50.69 11.40 -15.16
C MET A 159 -50.28 10.06 -14.56
N ASN A 160 -49.14 9.54 -15.00
CA ASN A 160 -48.69 8.22 -14.57
C ASN A 160 -48.56 8.15 -13.04
N GLY A 161 -49.07 7.06 -12.46
CA GLY A 161 -49.11 6.85 -11.01
C GLY A 161 -50.21 7.61 -10.25
N VAL A 162 -50.97 8.51 -10.90
CA VAL A 162 -52.07 9.22 -10.25
C VAL A 162 -53.34 8.35 -10.27
N THR A 163 -53.98 8.23 -9.11
CA THR A 163 -55.14 7.35 -8.88
C THR A 163 -56.35 8.05 -8.27
N SER A 164 -56.16 9.25 -7.70
CA SER A 164 -57.21 10.09 -7.15
C SER A 164 -56.89 11.58 -7.32
N PRO A 165 -57.89 12.49 -7.24
CA PRO A 165 -57.65 13.93 -7.33
C PRO A 165 -56.74 14.48 -6.23
N PHE A 166 -56.94 14.01 -5.01
CA PHE A 166 -56.19 14.41 -3.81
C PHE A 166 -55.36 13.24 -3.26
N ASP A 167 -54.31 13.55 -2.51
CA ASP A 167 -53.42 12.61 -1.81
C ASP A 167 -52.82 11.53 -2.74
N SER A 168 -52.61 11.89 -4.02
CA SER A 168 -52.07 11.02 -5.05
C SER A 168 -51.06 11.79 -5.90
N PHE A 169 -49.78 11.63 -5.58
CA PHE A 169 -48.71 12.49 -6.11
C PHE A 169 -48.11 12.00 -7.44
N GLY A 170 -48.48 10.81 -7.90
CA GLY A 170 -48.00 10.27 -9.18
C GLY A 170 -46.54 9.81 -9.16
N THR A 171 -46.06 9.30 -10.30
CA THR A 171 -44.65 8.90 -10.45
C THR A 171 -43.73 10.13 -10.32
N GLY A 172 -42.70 10.02 -9.48
CA GLY A 172 -41.78 11.14 -9.19
C GLY A 172 -42.42 12.26 -8.36
N ASN A 173 -43.59 12.02 -7.75
CA ASN A 173 -44.36 12.99 -6.96
C ASN A 173 -44.73 14.28 -7.71
N LEU A 174 -44.87 14.19 -9.04
CA LEU A 174 -45.06 15.32 -9.95
C LEU A 174 -46.47 15.93 -9.95
N ASN A 175 -47.48 15.24 -9.42
CA ASN A 175 -48.85 15.77 -9.29
C ASN A 175 -49.00 16.62 -8.01
N GLN A 176 -48.36 17.79 -7.99
CA GLN A 176 -48.41 18.77 -6.90
C GLN A 176 -48.34 20.21 -7.42
N GLY A 177 -48.93 21.15 -6.68
CA GLY A 177 -49.03 22.58 -7.02
C GLY A 177 -47.70 23.30 -7.23
N VAL A 178 -46.60 22.80 -6.66
CA VAL A 178 -45.24 23.31 -6.94
C VAL A 178 -44.72 23.02 -8.34
N TYR A 179 -45.25 21.99 -9.00
CA TYR A 179 -44.82 21.55 -10.33
C TYR A 179 -45.84 21.88 -11.41
N THR A 180 -47.12 21.86 -11.06
CA THR A 180 -48.23 22.27 -11.91
C THR A 180 -49.38 22.84 -11.09
N VAL A 181 -49.81 24.06 -11.41
CA VAL A 181 -51.00 24.69 -10.80
C VAL A 181 -52.29 23.94 -11.14
N MET A 182 -52.26 23.02 -12.11
CA MET A 182 -53.39 22.17 -12.50
C MET A 182 -53.61 21.01 -11.52
N SER A 183 -52.71 20.78 -10.57
CA SER A 183 -52.89 19.77 -9.53
C SER A 183 -53.89 20.23 -8.47
N TYR A 184 -54.64 19.28 -7.89
CA TYR A 184 -55.45 19.49 -6.69
C TYR A 184 -54.66 19.28 -5.39
N ASN A 185 -53.44 18.76 -5.48
CA ASN A 185 -52.52 18.69 -4.36
C ASN A 185 -51.77 20.03 -4.27
N ASP A 186 -52.45 21.05 -3.75
CA ASP A 186 -51.98 22.43 -3.75
C ASP A 186 -50.62 22.64 -3.03
N GLY A 187 -49.82 23.57 -3.56
CA GLY A 187 -48.50 23.89 -3.01
C GLY A 187 -47.56 22.67 -3.01
N TRP A 188 -46.74 22.56 -1.96
CA TRP A 188 -45.84 21.41 -1.74
C TRP A 188 -46.43 20.51 -0.65
N THR A 189 -47.54 19.84 -0.97
CA THR A 189 -48.39 19.18 0.03
C THR A 189 -47.62 18.15 0.87
N GLU A 190 -46.76 17.33 0.26
CA GLU A 190 -45.98 16.32 0.98
C GLU A 190 -45.06 16.94 2.06
N LYS A 191 -44.52 18.14 1.83
CA LYS A 191 -43.59 18.80 2.74
C LYS A 191 -44.27 19.75 3.72
N ASN A 192 -45.26 20.51 3.25
CA ASN A 192 -45.85 21.65 3.96
C ASN A 192 -47.33 21.48 4.31
N GLY A 193 -47.90 20.31 4.02
CA GLY A 193 -49.29 19.97 4.24
C GLY A 193 -50.25 20.72 3.31
N ILE A 194 -51.54 20.49 3.53
CA ILE A 194 -52.62 21.04 2.70
C ILE A 194 -52.70 22.57 2.83
N LEU A 195 -52.88 23.24 1.69
CA LEU A 195 -53.11 24.67 1.63
C LEU A 195 -54.57 25.01 1.98
N SER A 196 -54.79 25.98 2.87
CA SER A 196 -56.14 26.38 3.25
C SER A 196 -56.76 27.28 2.18
N VAL A 197 -58.07 27.16 1.94
CA VAL A 197 -58.81 28.06 1.03
C VAL A 197 -58.73 29.55 1.41
N ASN A 198 -58.49 29.85 2.69
CA ASN A 198 -58.29 31.22 3.18
C ASN A 198 -56.81 31.62 3.27
N ALA A 199 -55.90 30.78 2.78
CA ALA A 199 -54.47 31.05 2.85
C ALA A 199 -54.11 32.28 2.02
N THR A 200 -53.34 33.17 2.62
CA THR A 200 -52.80 34.38 1.99
C THR A 200 -51.37 34.17 1.48
N TYR A 201 -50.79 32.99 1.73
CA TYR A 201 -49.44 32.58 1.36
C TYR A 201 -49.39 31.05 1.25
N GLY A 202 -48.35 30.49 0.63
CA GLY A 202 -48.14 29.04 0.55
C GLY A 202 -48.64 28.38 -0.72
N GLY A 203 -49.42 29.09 -1.53
CA GLY A 203 -49.83 28.69 -2.87
C GLY A 203 -48.85 29.16 -3.94
N SER A 204 -49.36 29.36 -5.15
CA SER A 204 -48.55 29.72 -6.31
C SER A 204 -48.37 31.24 -6.41
N THR A 205 -47.15 31.71 -6.64
CA THR A 205 -46.85 33.09 -7.06
C THR A 205 -46.69 33.21 -8.58
N GLY A 206 -46.58 32.07 -9.26
CA GLY A 206 -46.47 31.92 -10.69
C GLY A 206 -46.70 30.47 -11.10
N LEU A 207 -46.46 30.15 -12.36
CA LEU A 207 -46.67 28.81 -12.91
C LEU A 207 -45.56 27.83 -12.49
N GLY A 208 -45.90 26.54 -12.39
CA GLY A 208 -44.93 25.47 -12.19
C GLY A 208 -44.22 25.08 -13.50
N ALA A 209 -43.10 24.34 -13.39
CA ALA A 209 -42.27 24.03 -14.56
C ALA A 209 -43.02 23.23 -15.64
N LEU A 210 -43.94 22.36 -15.23
CA LEU A 210 -44.74 21.55 -16.16
C LEU A 210 -45.79 22.43 -16.88
N ASP A 211 -46.41 23.38 -16.18
CA ASP A 211 -47.32 24.35 -16.79
C ASP A 211 -46.60 25.20 -17.83
N ILE A 212 -45.41 25.71 -17.47
CA ILE A 212 -44.56 26.50 -18.36
C ILE A 212 -44.26 25.69 -19.61
N ALA A 213 -43.73 24.48 -19.47
CA ALA A 213 -43.38 23.65 -20.62
C ALA A 213 -44.60 23.32 -21.51
N ALA A 214 -45.76 23.02 -20.89
CA ALA A 214 -47.00 22.77 -21.63
C ALA A 214 -47.47 24.02 -22.39
N LEU A 215 -47.53 25.18 -21.73
CA LEU A 215 -47.92 26.43 -22.40
C LEU A 215 -46.93 26.84 -23.49
N GLN A 216 -45.63 26.67 -23.29
CA GLN A 216 -44.62 26.97 -24.29
C GLN A 216 -44.69 26.03 -25.49
N ALA A 217 -45.10 24.76 -25.29
CA ALA A 217 -45.36 23.85 -26.41
C ALA A 217 -46.56 24.30 -27.26
N MET A 218 -47.54 25.00 -26.67
CA MET A 218 -48.74 25.47 -27.36
C MET A 218 -48.57 26.87 -27.99
N TYR A 219 -47.96 27.78 -27.26
CA TYR A 219 -47.92 29.21 -27.57
C TYR A 219 -46.52 29.74 -27.87
N GLY A 220 -45.47 28.96 -27.60
CA GLY A 220 -44.08 29.41 -27.65
C GLY A 220 -43.60 30.01 -26.35
N ALA A 221 -42.29 30.01 -26.17
CA ALA A 221 -41.61 30.63 -25.03
C ALA A 221 -41.51 32.14 -25.19
N ASN A 222 -41.71 32.89 -24.10
CA ASN A 222 -41.33 34.30 -24.07
C ASN A 222 -39.81 34.39 -23.99
N THR A 223 -39.14 34.85 -25.05
CA THR A 223 -37.66 34.85 -25.13
C THR A 223 -37.00 36.12 -24.60
N ASN A 224 -37.75 37.03 -23.95
CA ASN A 224 -37.23 38.32 -23.49
C ASN A 224 -37.50 38.60 -22.00
N HIS A 225 -37.99 37.60 -21.25
CA HIS A 225 -38.29 37.77 -19.84
C HIS A 225 -37.00 37.64 -19.01
N ASN A 226 -36.74 38.64 -18.16
CA ASN A 226 -35.59 38.68 -17.26
C ASN A 226 -34.22 38.46 -17.92
N SER A 227 -34.04 38.87 -19.18
CA SER A 227 -32.82 38.62 -19.97
C SER A 227 -31.54 39.38 -19.50
N ALA A 228 -31.49 39.85 -18.25
CA ALA A 228 -30.37 40.55 -17.65
C ALA A 228 -29.85 39.72 -16.47
N ASN A 229 -28.86 40.23 -15.71
CA ASN A 229 -28.45 39.53 -14.50
C ASN A 229 -29.50 39.74 -13.41
N ASN A 230 -30.12 38.66 -13.00
CA ASN A 230 -31.26 38.64 -12.09
C ASN A 230 -30.90 37.98 -10.74
N THR A 231 -31.60 38.38 -9.68
CA THR A 231 -31.44 37.79 -8.35
C THR A 231 -32.80 37.39 -7.79
N TYR A 232 -32.96 36.09 -7.59
CA TYR A 232 -34.14 35.43 -7.07
C TYR A 232 -33.94 35.15 -5.58
N THR A 233 -34.60 35.92 -4.72
CA THR A 233 -34.42 35.76 -3.26
C THR A 233 -35.46 34.80 -2.70
N LEU A 234 -35.01 33.73 -2.04
CA LEU A 234 -35.88 32.79 -1.35
C LEU A 234 -36.67 33.51 -0.24
N PRO A 235 -38.00 33.31 -0.17
CA PRO A 235 -38.80 33.84 0.93
C PRO A 235 -38.27 33.31 2.29
N TRP A 236 -38.29 34.17 3.31
CA TRP A 236 -37.85 33.82 4.67
C TRP A 236 -38.96 34.00 5.72
N ALA A 237 -40.20 34.26 5.28
CA ALA A 237 -41.37 34.40 6.15
C ALA A 237 -42.65 33.96 5.45
N ASN A 238 -43.58 33.40 6.22
CA ASN A 238 -44.91 33.00 5.78
C ASN A 238 -45.89 34.18 5.85
N VAL A 239 -45.84 35.04 4.83
CA VAL A 239 -46.64 36.28 4.71
C VAL A 239 -47.22 36.41 3.30
N ALA A 240 -48.21 37.29 3.11
CA ALA A 240 -48.75 37.56 1.77
C ALA A 240 -47.64 37.91 0.77
N GLY A 241 -47.69 37.32 -0.43
CA GLY A 241 -46.60 37.37 -1.41
C GLY A 241 -45.65 36.16 -1.37
N THR A 242 -45.67 35.35 -0.30
CA THR A 242 -44.86 34.13 -0.20
C THR A 242 -45.59 32.94 -0.83
N GLY A 243 -44.94 32.27 -1.77
CA GLY A 243 -45.45 31.06 -2.41
C GLY A 243 -44.43 30.46 -3.36
N TYR A 244 -44.90 29.61 -4.26
CA TYR A 244 -44.08 28.84 -5.20
C TYR A 244 -44.25 29.31 -6.63
N GLN A 245 -43.14 29.33 -7.37
CA GLN A 245 -43.15 29.48 -8.82
C GLN A 245 -41.95 28.76 -9.42
N SER A 246 -42.03 28.47 -10.72
CA SER A 246 -40.86 28.09 -11.49
C SER A 246 -40.22 29.33 -12.11
N ILE A 247 -38.90 29.44 -12.01
CA ILE A 247 -38.13 30.53 -12.61
C ILE A 247 -38.08 30.30 -14.11
N TRP A 248 -38.63 31.26 -14.86
CA TRP A 248 -38.33 31.46 -16.27
C TRP A 248 -37.38 32.64 -16.40
N ASP A 249 -36.21 32.39 -16.98
CA ASP A 249 -35.20 33.38 -17.29
C ASP A 249 -34.65 33.08 -18.69
N THR A 250 -34.36 34.12 -19.46
CA THR A 250 -33.98 34.01 -20.88
C THR A 250 -32.51 34.35 -21.12
N GLY A 251 -31.76 34.67 -20.07
CA GLY A 251 -30.32 34.79 -20.10
C GLY A 251 -29.83 35.88 -19.18
N GLY A 252 -28.57 35.80 -18.80
CA GLY A 252 -28.05 36.63 -17.73
C GLY A 252 -26.88 35.91 -17.08
N ASN A 253 -26.53 36.38 -15.89
CA ASN A 253 -25.74 35.60 -14.94
C ASN A 253 -26.45 35.74 -13.60
N ASP A 254 -27.25 34.74 -13.29
CA ASP A 254 -28.39 34.84 -12.39
C ASP A 254 -28.09 34.14 -11.08
N THR A 255 -28.74 34.60 -10.01
CA THR A 255 -28.46 34.14 -8.65
C THR A 255 -29.75 33.75 -7.95
N ILE A 256 -29.81 32.56 -7.37
CA ILE A 256 -30.75 32.28 -6.26
C ILE A 256 -30.02 32.59 -4.95
N GLN A 257 -30.65 33.38 -4.07
CA GLN A 257 -30.06 33.73 -2.77
C GLN A 257 -31.04 33.52 -1.61
N HIS A 258 -30.51 33.16 -0.45
CA HIS A 258 -31.23 33.23 0.82
C HIS A 258 -30.64 34.35 1.70
N VAL A 259 -31.50 35.10 2.40
CA VAL A 259 -31.07 36.18 3.31
C VAL A 259 -31.58 35.97 4.74
N GLY A 260 -32.25 34.84 4.99
CA GLY A 260 -32.74 34.46 6.30
C GLY A 260 -31.71 33.64 7.09
N SER A 261 -32.11 33.21 8.29
CA SER A 261 -31.28 32.43 9.22
C SER A 261 -31.74 30.98 9.36
N SER A 262 -32.81 30.58 8.68
CA SER A 262 -33.25 29.19 8.59
C SER A 262 -32.36 28.46 7.58
N LYS A 263 -32.13 27.17 7.80
CA LYS A 263 -31.56 26.30 6.78
C LYS A 263 -32.31 26.43 5.46
N ALA A 264 -31.59 26.67 4.38
CA ALA A 264 -32.08 26.71 3.03
C ALA A 264 -31.53 25.54 2.22
N ARG A 265 -32.33 25.07 1.27
CA ARG A 265 -31.87 24.19 0.19
C ARG A 265 -31.96 24.97 -1.11
N ILE A 266 -30.84 25.20 -1.78
CA ILE A 266 -30.76 25.88 -3.07
C ILE A 266 -30.24 24.87 -4.10
N ASP A 267 -31.04 24.59 -5.13
CA ASP A 267 -30.72 23.62 -6.16
C ASP A 267 -30.85 24.29 -7.53
N LEU A 268 -29.73 24.39 -8.25
CA LEU A 268 -29.64 25.12 -9.52
C LEU A 268 -30.04 24.28 -10.74
N ARG A 269 -30.56 23.05 -10.53
CA ARG A 269 -30.92 22.15 -11.63
C ARG A 269 -32.34 22.44 -12.13
N ALA A 270 -32.43 22.69 -13.45
CA ALA A 270 -33.68 22.87 -14.15
C ALA A 270 -34.52 21.57 -14.23
N ALA A 271 -35.82 21.73 -14.47
CA ALA A 271 -36.74 20.63 -14.72
C ALA A 271 -36.29 19.75 -15.89
N THR A 272 -36.27 18.44 -15.69
CA THR A 272 -35.88 17.46 -16.72
C THR A 272 -37.02 17.09 -17.67
N LEU A 273 -38.27 17.38 -17.28
CA LEU A 273 -39.49 17.04 -18.04
C LEU A 273 -39.64 15.53 -18.33
N ASP A 274 -39.20 14.70 -17.39
CA ASP A 274 -39.41 13.25 -17.36
C ASP A 274 -40.14 12.83 -16.07
N TYR A 275 -40.40 11.53 -15.88
CA TYR A 275 -41.08 11.01 -14.69
C TYR A 275 -40.13 10.76 -13.50
N SER A 276 -38.94 11.36 -13.48
CA SER A 276 -38.09 11.38 -12.29
C SER A 276 -38.58 12.43 -11.28
N GLU A 277 -38.03 12.39 -10.07
CA GLU A 277 -38.26 13.41 -9.04
C GLU A 277 -37.81 14.82 -9.48
N THR A 278 -36.92 14.91 -10.49
CA THR A 278 -36.47 16.18 -11.06
C THR A 278 -37.32 16.65 -12.26
N GLY A 279 -38.35 15.88 -12.61
CA GLY A 279 -39.23 16.12 -13.76
C GLY A 279 -39.91 17.49 -13.76
N GLY A 280 -40.37 17.93 -12.59
CA GLY A 280 -40.98 19.25 -12.35
C GLY A 280 -39.96 20.32 -11.90
N GLY A 281 -38.68 20.01 -11.94
CA GLY A 281 -37.61 20.81 -11.32
C GLY A 281 -37.47 20.49 -9.84
N VAL A 282 -36.35 20.88 -9.26
CA VAL A 282 -36.09 20.67 -7.83
C VAL A 282 -36.44 21.94 -7.07
N VAL A 283 -37.21 21.81 -5.99
CA VAL A 283 -37.62 22.98 -5.18
C VAL A 283 -36.43 23.49 -4.36
N SER A 284 -36.05 24.73 -4.60
CA SER A 284 -35.24 25.56 -3.70
C SER A 284 -36.15 26.22 -2.67
N TYR A 285 -35.85 26.09 -1.38
CA TYR A 285 -36.70 26.57 -0.28
C TYR A 285 -35.91 26.87 1.00
N ALA A 286 -36.54 27.62 1.91
CA ALA A 286 -36.07 27.79 3.28
C ALA A 286 -36.93 26.97 4.25
N GLU A 287 -36.34 26.32 5.24
CA GLU A 287 -37.03 25.41 6.16
C GLU A 287 -38.17 26.11 6.91
N GLY A 288 -39.34 25.48 6.94
CA GLY A 288 -40.55 26.03 7.55
C GLY A 288 -41.23 27.15 6.75
N ILE A 289 -40.68 27.54 5.59
CA ILE A 289 -41.27 28.55 4.71
C ILE A 289 -42.04 27.86 3.58
N LYS A 290 -43.31 28.24 3.43
CA LYS A 290 -44.20 27.76 2.36
C LYS A 290 -43.99 28.58 1.09
N GLY A 291 -42.77 28.58 0.57
CA GLY A 291 -42.45 29.29 -0.66
C GLY A 291 -41.03 29.00 -1.12
N GLY A 292 -40.79 29.21 -2.41
CA GLY A 292 -39.56 28.79 -3.04
C GLY A 292 -39.65 28.76 -4.56
N PHE A 293 -38.62 28.21 -5.17
CA PHE A 293 -38.46 28.20 -6.63
C PHE A 293 -38.14 26.80 -7.15
N THR A 294 -38.81 26.38 -8.21
CA THR A 294 -38.20 25.44 -9.16
C THR A 294 -37.56 26.24 -10.30
N ILE A 295 -36.78 25.59 -11.17
CA ILE A 295 -36.22 26.22 -12.37
C ILE A 295 -36.84 25.55 -13.59
N ALA A 296 -37.40 26.34 -14.51
CA ALA A 296 -38.07 25.82 -15.70
C ALA A 296 -37.08 25.15 -16.66
N HIS A 297 -37.58 24.23 -17.48
CA HIS A 297 -36.73 23.52 -18.44
C HIS A 297 -36.04 24.49 -19.42
N GLY A 298 -34.74 24.28 -19.63
CA GLY A 298 -33.93 25.12 -20.53
C GLY A 298 -33.44 26.44 -19.93
N VAL A 299 -33.83 26.75 -18.69
CA VAL A 299 -33.28 27.89 -17.94
C VAL A 299 -31.98 27.47 -17.25
N VAL A 300 -31.00 28.37 -17.24
CA VAL A 300 -29.74 28.21 -16.50
C VAL A 300 -29.70 29.29 -15.43
N ILE A 301 -29.40 28.89 -14.20
CA ILE A 301 -29.07 29.81 -13.10
C ILE A 301 -27.64 29.49 -12.69
N GLU A 302 -26.76 30.48 -12.75
CA GLU A 302 -25.33 30.28 -12.57
C GLU A 302 -24.92 30.27 -11.10
N ASN A 303 -25.60 31.03 -10.23
CA ASN A 303 -25.08 31.32 -8.90
C ASN A 303 -26.06 30.97 -7.77
N ALA A 304 -25.51 30.57 -6.63
CA ALA A 304 -26.24 30.31 -5.40
C ALA A 304 -25.56 30.99 -4.20
N ILE A 305 -26.34 31.66 -3.35
CA ILE A 305 -25.85 32.27 -2.11
C ILE A 305 -26.74 31.83 -0.94
N GLY A 306 -26.15 31.14 0.04
CA GLY A 306 -26.79 30.77 1.30
C GLY A 306 -27.06 31.97 2.22
N GLY A 307 -27.92 31.73 3.21
CA GLY A 307 -28.26 32.66 4.27
C GLY A 307 -27.25 32.60 5.41
N THR A 308 -27.77 32.60 6.64
CA THR A 308 -26.93 32.46 7.84
C THR A 308 -27.20 31.18 8.63
N GLY A 309 -27.85 30.20 8.02
CA GLY A 309 -28.16 28.90 8.60
C GLY A 309 -27.35 27.81 7.88
N ASP A 310 -27.45 26.57 8.37
CA ASP A 310 -26.71 25.43 7.81
C ASP A 310 -27.33 24.96 6.49
N ASP A 311 -26.92 25.56 5.38
CA ASP A 311 -27.58 25.45 4.08
C ASP A 311 -27.09 24.24 3.26
N VAL A 312 -27.89 23.87 2.26
CA VAL A 312 -27.54 22.85 1.27
C VAL A 312 -27.60 23.48 -0.12
N ILE A 313 -26.47 23.55 -0.80
CA ILE A 313 -26.34 24.16 -2.12
C ILE A 313 -25.92 23.11 -3.14
N VAL A 314 -26.67 22.98 -4.23
CA VAL A 314 -26.38 22.06 -5.34
C VAL A 314 -26.24 22.85 -6.64
N GLY A 315 -25.04 22.81 -7.24
CA GLY A 315 -24.78 23.41 -8.54
C GLY A 315 -25.43 22.67 -9.71
N ASN A 316 -25.18 23.15 -10.92
CA ASN A 316 -25.57 22.51 -12.17
C ASN A 316 -24.34 22.31 -13.08
N THR A 317 -24.54 21.94 -14.34
CA THR A 317 -23.43 21.70 -15.28
C THR A 317 -22.90 22.98 -15.92
N ALA A 318 -23.46 24.15 -15.62
CA ALA A 318 -22.91 25.43 -16.05
C ALA A 318 -21.76 25.85 -15.13
N GLN A 319 -21.04 26.91 -15.50
CA GLN A 319 -20.05 27.50 -14.60
C GLN A 319 -20.77 28.18 -13.43
N ASN A 320 -20.59 27.66 -12.22
CA ASN A 320 -21.27 28.18 -11.05
C ASN A 320 -20.39 29.00 -10.11
N VAL A 321 -21.01 29.98 -9.43
CA VAL A 321 -20.49 30.57 -8.19
C VAL A 321 -21.40 30.15 -7.03
N LEU A 322 -20.88 29.32 -6.14
CA LEU A 322 -21.61 28.78 -4.99
C LEU A 322 -21.03 29.37 -3.71
N ASN A 323 -21.85 29.95 -2.84
CA ASN A 323 -21.41 30.58 -1.60
C ASN A 323 -22.33 30.16 -0.44
N GLY A 324 -21.82 29.42 0.54
CA GLY A 324 -22.57 29.01 1.73
C GLY A 324 -22.90 30.17 2.67
N ASN A 325 -22.01 31.16 2.73
CA ASN A 325 -22.11 32.39 3.51
C ASN A 325 -21.86 32.21 5.02
N HIS A 326 -22.87 32.00 5.87
CA HIS A 326 -22.63 31.61 7.26
C HIS A 326 -23.44 30.35 7.56
N GLY A 327 -22.93 29.48 8.43
CA GLY A 327 -23.59 28.23 8.78
C GLY A 327 -22.62 27.08 8.61
N HIS A 328 -23.08 25.86 8.88
CA HIS A 328 -22.37 24.64 8.54
C HIS A 328 -22.93 24.11 7.21
N ASP A 329 -22.41 24.64 6.10
CA ASP A 329 -23.02 24.47 4.80
C ASP A 329 -22.57 23.17 4.12
N LYS A 330 -23.48 22.55 3.37
CA LYS A 330 -23.17 21.44 2.46
C LYS A 330 -23.25 21.92 1.02
N ILE A 331 -22.13 21.95 0.32
CA ILE A 331 -22.06 22.46 -1.06
C ILE A 331 -21.66 21.34 -2.01
N TYR A 332 -22.47 21.09 -3.02
CA TYR A 332 -22.22 20.11 -4.09
C TYR A 332 -21.88 20.85 -5.38
N SER A 333 -20.58 20.90 -5.69
CA SER A 333 -20.09 21.36 -6.99
C SER A 333 -20.33 20.27 -8.02
N VAL A 334 -21.09 20.59 -9.07
CA VAL A 334 -21.38 19.68 -10.17
C VAL A 334 -20.56 20.11 -11.38
N SER A 335 -19.87 19.17 -12.02
CA SER A 335 -19.09 19.43 -13.22
C SER A 335 -19.39 18.39 -14.30
N ASP A 336 -19.46 18.84 -15.56
CA ASP A 336 -19.46 17.96 -16.74
C ASP A 336 -18.04 17.73 -17.30
N GLY A 337 -17.04 18.25 -16.58
CA GLY A 337 -15.63 18.24 -16.95
C GLY A 337 -15.16 19.42 -17.78
N THR A 338 -16.05 20.36 -18.15
CA THR A 338 -15.70 21.54 -18.95
C THR A 338 -15.89 22.87 -18.24
N ASN A 339 -16.72 22.90 -17.19
CA ASN A 339 -16.98 24.07 -16.34
C ASN A 339 -16.01 24.15 -15.16
N ASN A 340 -15.58 25.37 -14.81
CA ASN A 340 -14.73 25.64 -13.65
C ASN A 340 -15.52 26.42 -12.61
N ASN A 341 -16.01 25.76 -11.57
CA ASN A 341 -16.83 26.40 -10.55
C ASN A 341 -15.97 27.19 -9.56
N THR A 342 -16.56 28.21 -8.95
CA THR A 342 -15.97 28.90 -7.80
C THR A 342 -16.86 28.63 -6.59
N VAL A 343 -16.29 28.03 -5.55
CA VAL A 343 -17.01 27.60 -4.36
C VAL A 343 -16.42 28.28 -3.13
N TYR A 344 -17.28 28.92 -2.35
CA TYR A 344 -16.98 29.50 -1.05
C TYR A 344 -17.83 28.78 0.00
N GLY A 345 -17.19 28.15 0.99
CA GLY A 345 -17.88 27.66 2.19
C GLY A 345 -18.46 28.84 2.94
N GLY A 346 -17.60 29.65 3.55
CA GLY A 346 -18.02 30.87 4.24
C GLY A 346 -17.55 30.88 5.69
N LEU A 347 -18.45 31.21 6.61
CA LEU A 347 -18.22 31.12 8.06
C LEU A 347 -18.93 29.90 8.62
N GLY A 348 -18.21 29.10 9.41
CA GLY A 348 -18.67 27.86 9.98
C GLY A 348 -17.94 26.67 9.34
N ASN A 349 -18.10 25.49 9.92
CA ASN A 349 -17.49 24.26 9.44
C ASN A 349 -18.27 23.72 8.24
N ASP A 350 -17.75 23.94 7.04
CA ASP A 350 -18.43 23.61 5.79
C ASP A 350 -17.99 22.27 5.21
N THR A 351 -18.88 21.61 4.48
CA THR A 351 -18.58 20.38 3.74
C THR A 351 -18.83 20.56 2.24
N ILE A 352 -17.77 20.50 1.46
CA ILE A 352 -17.75 20.78 0.04
C ILE A 352 -17.46 19.49 -0.74
N TYR A 353 -18.41 19.05 -1.56
CA TYR A 353 -18.30 17.90 -2.43
C TYR A 353 -17.96 18.34 -3.86
N LEU A 354 -16.82 17.85 -4.37
CA LEU A 354 -16.35 18.13 -5.73
C LEU A 354 -16.59 16.91 -6.62
N ALA A 355 -17.53 17.04 -7.57
CA ALA A 355 -17.95 15.97 -8.47
C ALA A 355 -16.87 15.54 -9.48
N ASN A 356 -17.16 14.46 -10.23
CA ASN A 356 -16.26 13.85 -11.21
C ASN A 356 -16.15 14.71 -12.49
N GLY A 357 -14.97 15.22 -12.83
CA GLY A 357 -14.75 15.93 -14.09
C GLY A 357 -13.36 16.54 -14.23
N SER A 358 -13.01 16.99 -15.44
CA SER A 358 -11.78 17.77 -15.70
C SER A 358 -11.92 19.28 -15.46
N GLY A 359 -13.05 19.73 -14.90
CA GLY A 359 -13.25 21.12 -14.48
C GLY A 359 -12.26 21.49 -13.39
N ALA A 360 -11.64 22.67 -13.47
CA ALA A 360 -10.69 23.16 -12.49
C ALA A 360 -11.40 24.06 -11.47
N ASP A 361 -12.11 23.43 -10.53
CA ASP A 361 -12.85 24.17 -9.49
C ASP A 361 -11.92 24.93 -8.56
N GLN A 362 -12.28 26.17 -8.22
CA GLN A 362 -11.61 26.96 -7.20
C GLN A 362 -12.43 26.93 -5.92
N VAL A 363 -11.88 26.33 -4.86
CA VAL A 363 -12.62 26.05 -3.64
C VAL A 363 -11.94 26.73 -2.46
N PHE A 364 -12.73 27.47 -1.70
CA PHE A 364 -12.32 28.18 -0.50
C PHE A 364 -13.23 27.72 0.65
N GLY A 365 -12.66 27.10 1.69
CA GLY A 365 -13.38 26.75 2.92
C GLY A 365 -13.86 28.01 3.63
N GLY A 366 -12.92 28.80 4.15
CA GLY A 366 -13.21 30.09 4.74
C GLY A 366 -12.82 30.14 6.21
N GLN A 367 -13.75 30.46 7.09
CA GLN A 367 -13.53 30.41 8.54
C GLN A 367 -14.28 29.22 9.11
N GLY A 368 -13.57 28.30 9.75
CA GLY A 368 -14.18 27.09 10.31
C GLY A 368 -13.25 25.91 10.08
N ASP A 369 -13.63 24.74 10.61
CA ASP A 369 -12.93 23.49 10.29
C ASP A 369 -13.60 22.87 9.05
N ASP A 370 -13.05 23.15 7.87
CA ASP A 370 -13.72 22.87 6.60
C ASP A 370 -13.29 21.55 5.96
N TRP A 371 -14.21 20.91 5.25
CA TRP A 371 -14.01 19.61 4.61
C TRP A 371 -14.24 19.69 3.10
N ALA A 372 -13.19 19.43 2.31
CA ALA A 372 -13.32 19.21 0.87
C ALA A 372 -13.22 17.72 0.51
N ILE A 373 -14.21 17.20 -0.22
CA ILE A 373 -14.26 15.81 -0.68
C ILE A 373 -14.07 15.78 -2.20
N VAL A 374 -12.92 15.28 -2.62
CA VAL A 374 -12.48 15.25 -4.02
C VAL A 374 -12.62 13.85 -4.59
N THR A 375 -13.36 13.73 -5.68
CA THR A 375 -13.54 12.47 -6.40
C THR A 375 -12.44 12.25 -7.44
N ASN A 376 -12.62 12.82 -8.63
CA ASN A 376 -11.64 12.84 -9.73
C ASN A 376 -11.64 14.23 -10.40
N ASN A 377 -11.63 15.29 -9.59
CA ASN A 377 -11.74 16.66 -10.10
C ASN A 377 -10.36 17.33 -10.29
N ALA A 378 -10.24 18.22 -11.26
CA ALA A 378 -9.13 19.18 -11.25
C ALA A 378 -9.49 20.35 -10.32
N GLY A 379 -8.50 21.16 -9.94
CA GLY A 379 -8.79 22.42 -9.25
C GLY A 379 -7.87 22.73 -8.08
N SER A 380 -8.39 23.49 -7.14
CA SER A 380 -7.69 23.90 -5.93
C SER A 380 -8.58 23.96 -4.70
N PHE A 381 -8.03 23.64 -3.54
CA PHE A 381 -8.66 23.88 -2.24
C PHE A 381 -7.75 24.70 -1.32
N SER A 382 -8.33 25.78 -0.79
CA SER A 382 -7.79 26.61 0.29
C SER A 382 -8.70 26.44 1.51
N GLY A 383 -8.14 26.00 2.62
CA GLY A 383 -8.90 25.78 3.86
C GLY A 383 -9.32 27.10 4.49
N GLY A 384 -8.40 28.07 4.56
CA GLY A 384 -8.62 29.36 5.20
C GLY A 384 -8.16 29.36 6.65
N SER A 385 -9.06 29.66 7.59
CA SER A 385 -8.75 29.70 9.02
C SER A 385 -9.55 28.66 9.78
N GLY A 386 -8.84 27.74 10.43
CA GLY A 386 -9.42 26.67 11.23
C GLY A 386 -8.52 25.44 11.12
N ALA A 387 -9.07 24.26 11.38
CA ALA A 387 -8.41 22.99 11.12
C ALA A 387 -9.07 22.30 9.92
N ASP A 388 -8.46 22.45 8.75
CA ASP A 388 -9.08 22.09 7.48
C ASP A 388 -8.63 20.71 7.00
N THR A 389 -9.56 20.01 6.35
CA THR A 389 -9.36 18.65 5.84
C THR A 389 -9.75 18.54 4.38
N ILE A 390 -8.86 17.97 3.57
CA ILE A 390 -9.21 17.49 2.23
C ILE A 390 -9.18 15.97 2.17
N ARG A 391 -10.21 15.37 1.57
CA ARG A 391 -10.34 13.92 1.38
C ARG A 391 -10.42 13.58 -0.10
N PHE A 392 -9.42 12.87 -0.60
CA PHE A 392 -9.48 12.18 -1.87
C PHE A 392 -10.18 10.83 -1.69
N VAL A 393 -11.19 10.53 -2.51
CA VAL A 393 -11.91 9.25 -2.41
C VAL A 393 -11.15 8.08 -3.05
N THR A 394 -10.01 8.35 -3.69
CA THR A 394 -9.12 7.34 -4.28
C THR A 394 -7.90 7.09 -3.36
N ALA A 395 -7.22 5.96 -3.57
CA ALA A 395 -6.09 5.58 -2.73
C ALA A 395 -4.89 6.50 -2.99
N ILE A 396 -4.06 6.73 -1.97
CA ILE A 396 -2.83 7.54 -2.07
C ILE A 396 -1.88 7.05 -3.17
N SER A 397 -1.87 5.74 -3.46
CA SER A 397 -1.10 5.13 -4.55
C SER A 397 -1.56 5.52 -5.96
N SER A 398 -2.63 6.30 -6.07
CA SER A 398 -3.14 6.81 -7.35
C SER A 398 -2.55 8.17 -7.69
N TYR A 399 -1.82 8.82 -6.79
CA TYR A 399 -1.33 10.19 -6.98
C TYR A 399 0.20 10.27 -6.99
N LEU A 400 0.72 11.15 -7.84
CA LEU A 400 2.04 11.74 -7.74
C LEU A 400 1.93 13.05 -6.98
N PHE A 401 2.86 13.29 -6.05
CA PHE A 401 2.86 14.48 -5.20
C PHE A 401 4.00 15.40 -5.59
N ILE A 402 3.70 16.68 -5.80
CA ILE A 402 4.71 17.70 -6.06
C ILE A 402 4.51 18.86 -5.08
N LYS A 403 5.58 19.25 -4.38
CA LYS A 403 5.57 20.49 -3.60
C LYS A 403 6.03 21.63 -4.51
N ASN A 404 5.17 22.63 -4.71
CA ASN A 404 5.46 23.80 -5.54
C ASN A 404 5.40 25.06 -4.68
N GLY A 405 6.55 25.44 -4.11
CA GLY A 405 6.61 26.51 -3.12
C GLY A 405 5.87 26.12 -1.84
N THR A 406 4.79 26.84 -1.52
CA THR A 406 3.93 26.55 -0.36
C THR A 406 2.81 25.55 -0.68
N LYS A 407 2.49 25.34 -1.96
CA LYS A 407 1.37 24.50 -2.41
C LYS A 407 1.76 23.04 -2.60
N TYR A 408 0.76 22.18 -2.49
CA TYR A 408 0.86 20.75 -2.75
C TYR A 408 0.03 20.38 -3.97
N GLU A 409 0.65 19.82 -5.00
CA GLU A 409 -0.01 19.35 -6.22
C GLU A 409 -0.16 17.82 -6.15
N PHE A 410 -1.41 17.36 -6.24
CA PHE A 410 -1.83 15.96 -6.29
C PHE A 410 -2.19 15.64 -7.72
N ILE A 411 -1.30 14.93 -8.41
CA ILE A 411 -1.49 14.63 -9.82
C ILE A 411 -1.88 13.17 -9.94
N ASP A 412 -3.08 12.90 -10.41
CA ASP A 412 -3.53 11.53 -10.66
C ASP A 412 -2.56 10.84 -11.65
N ALA A 413 -2.09 9.66 -11.27
CA ALA A 413 -1.02 8.94 -11.97
C ALA A 413 -1.45 8.44 -13.35
N VAL A 414 -2.77 8.35 -13.61
CA VAL A 414 -3.33 7.80 -14.85
C VAL A 414 -3.88 8.93 -15.73
N SER A 415 -4.84 9.68 -15.22
CA SER A 415 -5.53 10.77 -15.92
C SER A 415 -4.70 12.05 -16.03
N ARG A 416 -3.66 12.21 -15.19
CA ARG A 416 -2.84 13.43 -15.09
C ARG A 416 -3.62 14.68 -14.64
N ILE A 417 -4.86 14.49 -14.18
CA ILE A 417 -5.65 15.54 -13.54
C ILE A 417 -4.90 16.00 -12.28
N THR A 418 -4.75 17.31 -12.12
CA THR A 418 -4.02 17.91 -11.01
C THR A 418 -5.00 18.61 -10.08
N PHE A 419 -4.93 18.28 -8.80
CA PHE A 419 -5.61 18.99 -7.74
C PHE A 419 -4.57 19.68 -6.85
N THR A 420 -4.74 20.98 -6.61
CA THR A 420 -3.83 21.78 -5.80
C THR A 420 -4.41 21.96 -4.40
N VAL A 421 -3.62 21.73 -3.38
CA VAL A 421 -3.99 22.01 -1.99
C VAL A 421 -3.08 23.12 -1.52
N GLU A 422 -3.70 24.20 -1.04
CA GLU A 422 -2.98 25.34 -0.50
C GLU A 422 -2.34 25.00 0.84
N ASP A 423 -1.57 25.95 1.34
CA ASP A 423 -0.69 25.76 2.48
C ASP A 423 -1.38 26.03 3.83
N ASP A 424 -2.70 26.21 3.80
CA ASP A 424 -3.60 26.46 4.91
C ASP A 424 -4.49 25.23 5.22
N VAL A 425 -4.13 24.04 4.74
CA VAL A 425 -4.86 22.78 4.99
C VAL A 425 -4.05 21.87 5.91
N GLU A 426 -4.60 21.52 7.07
CA GLU A 426 -3.92 20.77 8.13
C GLU A 426 -3.88 19.26 7.89
N ALA A 427 -4.96 18.71 7.31
CA ALA A 427 -5.15 17.27 7.17
C ALA A 427 -5.52 16.84 5.74
N ILE A 428 -4.86 15.78 5.26
CA ILE A 428 -5.10 15.21 3.93
C ILE A 428 -5.40 13.72 4.09
N GLN A 429 -6.54 13.30 3.54
CA GLN A 429 -7.07 11.95 3.65
C GLN A 429 -7.23 11.30 2.27
N PHE A 430 -7.06 9.98 2.21
CA PHE A 430 -7.27 9.15 1.02
C PHE A 430 -8.31 8.06 1.32
N LEU A 431 -8.76 7.33 0.28
CA LEU A 431 -9.77 6.24 0.28
C LEU A 431 -10.30 5.83 1.66
N ASN A 432 -11.60 6.05 1.87
CA ASN A 432 -12.35 5.74 3.10
C ASN A 432 -11.80 6.37 4.39
N GLY A 433 -11.01 7.45 4.30
CA GLY A 433 -10.40 8.09 5.47
C GLY A 433 -9.47 7.16 6.26
N SER A 434 -9.08 6.02 5.67
CA SER A 434 -8.36 4.95 6.38
C SER A 434 -6.95 5.37 6.79
N GLN A 435 -6.38 6.38 6.10
CA GLN A 435 -5.14 7.03 6.47
C GLN A 435 -5.32 8.55 6.38
N ALA A 436 -5.06 9.23 7.49
CA ALA A 436 -4.97 10.67 7.59
C ALA A 436 -3.50 11.06 7.71
N TYR A 437 -3.08 12.02 6.90
CA TYR A 437 -1.75 12.60 6.92
C TYR A 437 -1.85 14.03 7.40
N THR A 438 -1.15 14.35 8.49
CA THR A 438 -0.86 15.73 8.83
C THR A 438 0.16 16.30 7.85
N ARG A 439 0.21 17.61 7.71
CA ARG A 439 1.26 18.29 6.93
C ARG A 439 2.69 17.78 7.22
N SER A 440 3.04 17.56 8.49
CA SER A 440 4.40 17.08 8.84
C SER A 440 4.69 15.68 8.29
N ASN A 441 3.66 14.84 8.21
CA ASN A 441 3.78 13.46 7.75
C ASN A 441 3.73 13.37 6.23
N ILE A 442 2.99 14.28 5.58
CA ILE A 442 2.92 14.30 4.13
C ILE A 442 4.26 14.68 3.52
N GLU A 443 5.00 15.65 4.07
CA GLU A 443 6.32 16.02 3.50
C GLU A 443 7.33 14.87 3.51
N ALA A 444 7.25 13.99 4.52
CA ALA A 444 8.04 12.76 4.56
C ALA A 444 7.54 11.71 3.55
N ALA A 445 6.22 11.59 3.38
CA ALA A 445 5.61 10.71 2.38
C ALA A 445 5.75 11.25 0.93
N MET A 446 6.03 12.53 0.74
CA MET A 446 6.20 13.19 -0.57
C MET A 446 7.63 13.06 -1.12
N GLN A 447 8.57 12.48 -0.38
CA GLN A 447 9.94 12.34 -0.84
C GLN A 447 10.03 11.34 -2.00
N LEU A 448 10.58 11.79 -3.12
CA LEU A 448 11.09 10.92 -4.16
C LEU A 448 12.50 10.47 -3.74
N SER A 449 12.75 9.17 -3.75
CA SER A 449 14.09 8.60 -3.59
C SER A 449 14.63 8.17 -4.93
N ASP A 450 15.87 8.54 -5.20
CA ASP A 450 16.59 8.10 -6.39
C ASP A 450 16.79 6.58 -6.33
N ILE A 451 16.46 5.88 -7.42
CA ILE A 451 16.75 4.46 -7.59
C ILE A 451 18.14 4.28 -8.19
N GLU A 452 18.50 5.15 -9.12
CA GLU A 452 19.81 5.16 -9.77
C GLU A 452 20.68 6.31 -9.23
N THR A 453 21.98 6.07 -9.11
CA THR A 453 22.97 7.09 -8.72
C THR A 453 23.70 7.68 -9.93
N THR A 454 23.41 7.17 -11.12
CA THR A 454 24.03 7.52 -12.40
C THR A 454 22.92 7.61 -13.43
N GLY A 455 22.71 8.81 -13.99
CA GLY A 455 21.52 9.16 -14.76
C GLY A 455 20.66 10.21 -14.03
N THR A 456 19.67 10.77 -14.72
CA THR A 456 18.79 11.84 -14.20
C THR A 456 17.32 11.41 -14.15
N THR A 457 17.00 10.12 -14.18
CA THR A 457 15.73 9.69 -14.79
C THR A 457 14.91 8.68 -14.01
N LEU A 458 15.41 7.82 -13.12
CA LEU A 458 14.53 6.87 -12.38
C LEU A 458 14.50 7.10 -10.86
N LYS A 459 13.29 7.36 -10.35
CA LYS A 459 12.98 7.51 -8.93
C LYS A 459 11.85 6.60 -8.51
N HIS A 460 11.69 6.39 -7.21
CA HIS A 460 10.40 5.99 -6.67
C HIS A 460 9.86 7.03 -5.70
N ALA A 461 8.56 7.23 -5.73
CA ALA A 461 7.87 7.88 -4.63
C ALA A 461 7.87 6.94 -3.42
N SER A 462 7.82 7.46 -2.19
CA SER A 462 7.79 6.64 -0.96
C SER A 462 6.63 5.61 -0.93
N GLN A 463 5.59 5.85 -1.73
CA GLN A 463 4.46 4.96 -1.99
C GLN A 463 4.83 3.73 -2.87
N GLY A 464 6.09 3.63 -3.32
CA GLY A 464 6.63 2.53 -4.12
C GLY A 464 6.37 2.64 -5.62
N ILE A 465 5.83 3.76 -6.12
CA ILE A 465 5.54 4.00 -7.55
C ILE A 465 6.80 4.48 -8.26
N TYR A 466 7.07 3.93 -9.43
CA TYR A 466 8.19 4.38 -10.27
C TYR A 466 7.86 5.67 -11.00
N VAL A 467 8.76 6.64 -10.88
CA VAL A 467 8.66 7.98 -11.45
C VAL A 467 9.89 8.23 -12.30
N LEU A 468 9.66 8.72 -13.52
CA LEU A 468 10.70 9.20 -14.39
C LEU A 468 10.96 10.69 -14.10
N ASP A 469 12.15 11.03 -13.62
CA ASP A 469 12.53 12.42 -13.34
C ASP A 469 12.83 13.17 -14.64
N ALA A 470 12.05 14.21 -14.89
CA ALA A 470 12.21 15.13 -16.01
C ALA A 470 12.23 16.59 -15.52
N GLY A 471 12.62 16.82 -14.26
CA GLY A 471 12.55 18.10 -13.58
C GLY A 471 11.13 18.45 -13.14
N SER A 472 10.53 19.50 -13.73
CA SER A 472 9.16 19.94 -13.39
C SER A 472 8.06 19.08 -14.02
N SER A 473 8.41 18.04 -14.78
CA SER A 473 7.48 17.23 -15.58
C SER A 473 7.60 15.74 -15.26
N ASN A 474 7.85 15.41 -13.99
CA ASN A 474 7.96 14.02 -13.52
C ASN A 474 6.81 13.15 -14.04
N VAL A 475 7.16 11.98 -14.57
CA VAL A 475 6.23 11.10 -15.30
C VAL A 475 6.13 9.74 -14.61
N THR A 476 4.92 9.32 -14.25
CA THR A 476 4.70 7.99 -13.67
C THR A 476 4.78 6.90 -14.72
N LEU A 477 5.39 5.74 -14.40
CA LEU A 477 5.30 4.56 -15.25
C LEU A 477 3.89 3.95 -15.19
N VAL A 478 3.27 3.71 -16.34
CA VAL A 478 1.90 3.20 -16.45
C VAL A 478 1.84 1.95 -17.33
N PHE A 479 1.19 0.90 -16.84
CA PHE A 479 0.94 -0.35 -17.55
C PHE A 479 -0.55 -0.72 -17.45
N ASN A 480 -1.22 -0.96 -18.58
CA ASN A 480 -2.66 -1.24 -18.64
C ASN A 480 -3.54 -0.21 -17.90
N GLY A 481 -3.18 1.07 -17.99
CA GLY A 481 -3.91 2.15 -17.31
C GLY A 481 -3.74 2.18 -15.80
N GLN A 482 -2.75 1.47 -15.24
CA GLN A 482 -2.44 1.45 -13.82
C GLN A 482 -0.99 1.89 -13.58
N ALA A 483 -0.76 2.63 -12.50
CA ALA A 483 0.59 3.02 -12.09
C ALA A 483 1.43 1.79 -11.71
N VAL A 484 2.69 1.79 -12.10
CA VAL A 484 3.64 0.69 -11.87
C VAL A 484 4.57 1.06 -10.73
N GLY A 485 4.71 0.15 -9.77
CA GLY A 485 5.61 0.27 -8.63
C GLY A 485 6.40 -1.00 -8.36
N GLN A 486 7.17 -0.98 -7.26
CA GLN A 486 8.11 -2.02 -6.86
C GLN A 486 7.50 -3.43 -6.81
N ASN A 487 6.20 -3.58 -6.57
CA ASN A 487 5.57 -4.92 -6.48
C ASN A 487 4.50 -5.16 -7.56
N THR A 488 4.39 -4.28 -8.55
CA THR A 488 3.35 -4.40 -9.60
C THR A 488 3.63 -5.58 -10.54
N ILE A 489 4.90 -5.89 -10.80
CA ILE A 489 5.30 -6.99 -11.68
C ILE A 489 6.04 -8.03 -10.85
N ALA A 490 5.43 -9.21 -10.70
CA ALA A 490 5.99 -10.28 -9.87
C ALA A 490 7.42 -10.65 -10.30
N GLY A 491 8.36 -10.51 -9.37
CA GLY A 491 9.76 -10.88 -9.56
C GLY A 491 10.61 -9.88 -10.35
N TRP A 492 10.04 -8.75 -10.83
CA TRP A 492 10.76 -7.75 -11.61
C TRP A 492 10.87 -6.42 -10.86
N GLN A 493 12.02 -5.75 -10.97
CA GLN A 493 12.29 -4.41 -10.44
C GLN A 493 12.82 -3.51 -11.53
N ALA A 494 12.32 -2.28 -11.64
CA ALA A 494 12.96 -1.26 -12.46
C ALA A 494 14.22 -0.77 -11.73
N ILE A 495 15.34 -0.75 -12.44
CA ILE A 495 16.66 -0.43 -11.87
C ILE A 495 17.32 0.77 -12.54
N GLN A 496 16.94 1.10 -13.77
CA GLN A 496 17.50 2.24 -14.49
C GLN A 496 16.52 2.75 -15.55
N ALA A 497 16.55 4.03 -15.88
CA ALA A 497 15.80 4.56 -17.01
C ALA A 497 16.57 5.65 -17.73
N GLU A 498 16.45 5.70 -19.05
CA GLU A 498 17.13 6.68 -19.88
C GLU A 498 16.22 7.18 -21.01
N ALA A 499 16.34 8.45 -21.37
CA ALA A 499 15.56 9.06 -22.43
C ALA A 499 15.86 8.37 -23.78
N SER A 500 14.83 8.03 -24.54
CA SER A 500 14.97 7.36 -25.84
C SER A 500 13.87 7.76 -26.81
N GLY A 501 14.24 8.44 -27.90
CA GLY A 501 13.37 8.64 -29.07
C GLY A 501 11.93 9.11 -28.80
N GLY A 502 11.74 10.24 -28.09
CA GLY A 502 10.41 10.79 -27.79
C GLY A 502 9.68 10.13 -26.61
N GLY A 503 10.37 9.27 -25.86
CA GLY A 503 9.93 8.68 -24.60
C GLY A 503 11.13 8.20 -23.79
N TYR A 504 11.00 7.04 -23.14
CA TYR A 504 12.04 6.50 -22.27
C TYR A 504 12.21 4.99 -22.47
N LYS A 505 13.41 4.50 -22.17
CA LYS A 505 13.69 3.08 -21.98
C LYS A 505 13.93 2.81 -20.51
N VAL A 506 13.30 1.77 -19.98
CA VAL A 506 13.39 1.39 -18.56
C VAL A 506 13.95 -0.02 -18.47
N LEU A 507 15.07 -0.16 -17.77
CA LEU A 507 15.74 -1.42 -17.52
C LEU A 507 15.14 -2.10 -16.30
N TRP A 508 14.81 -3.37 -16.45
CA TRP A 508 14.24 -4.23 -15.43
C TRP A 508 15.17 -5.39 -15.11
N LYS A 509 15.27 -5.74 -13.83
CA LYS A 509 16.01 -6.90 -13.34
C LYS A 509 15.06 -7.86 -12.64
N ASN A 510 15.14 -9.14 -12.97
CA ASN A 510 14.37 -10.20 -12.32
C ASN A 510 15.13 -10.78 -11.12
N VAL A 511 14.40 -11.35 -10.16
CA VAL A 511 14.96 -12.11 -9.02
C VAL A 511 15.81 -13.31 -9.46
N ASP A 512 15.60 -13.86 -10.66
CA ASP A 512 16.40 -14.95 -11.23
C ASP A 512 17.71 -14.47 -11.90
N GLY A 513 17.97 -13.16 -11.93
CA GLY A 513 19.17 -12.55 -12.52
C GLY A 513 19.05 -12.19 -14.00
N THR A 514 17.92 -12.47 -14.65
CA THR A 514 17.67 -12.03 -16.02
C THR A 514 17.31 -10.55 -16.11
N TYR A 515 17.55 -9.95 -17.27
CA TYR A 515 17.26 -8.54 -17.55
C TYR A 515 16.24 -8.40 -18.68
N GLY A 516 15.40 -7.38 -18.58
CA GLY A 516 14.43 -7.00 -19.59
C GLY A 516 14.39 -5.49 -19.77
N GLU A 517 13.97 -5.02 -20.93
CA GLU A 517 13.85 -3.59 -21.22
C GLU A 517 12.42 -3.27 -21.64
N TRP A 518 11.86 -2.20 -21.07
CA TRP A 518 10.63 -1.58 -21.52
C TRP A 518 10.91 -0.35 -22.35
N THR A 519 10.08 -0.13 -23.36
CA THR A 519 9.96 1.16 -24.05
C THR A 519 8.64 1.80 -23.65
N VAL A 520 8.70 3.04 -23.19
CA VAL A 520 7.54 3.84 -22.77
C VAL A 520 7.49 5.15 -23.56
N ASN A 521 6.30 5.73 -23.75
CA ASN A 521 6.17 7.05 -24.39
C ASN A 521 6.53 8.21 -23.45
N ALA A 522 6.45 9.45 -23.93
CA ALA A 522 6.70 10.66 -23.13
C ALA A 522 5.79 10.80 -21.89
N ASN A 523 4.65 10.14 -21.87
CA ASN A 523 3.70 10.12 -20.74
C ASN A 523 3.90 8.90 -19.83
N GLY A 524 4.99 8.13 -20.00
CA GLY A 524 5.33 6.98 -19.16
C GLY A 524 4.49 5.73 -19.43
N GLN A 525 3.66 5.74 -20.47
CA GLN A 525 2.83 4.60 -20.84
C GLN A 525 3.67 3.52 -21.53
N PHE A 526 3.53 2.28 -21.07
CA PHE A 526 4.13 1.10 -21.68
C PHE A 526 3.72 0.93 -23.15
N LEU A 527 4.72 0.75 -24.02
CA LEU A 527 4.52 0.46 -25.44
C LEU A 527 4.93 -0.98 -25.78
N SER A 528 6.09 -1.41 -25.32
CA SER A 528 6.64 -2.74 -25.64
C SER A 528 7.72 -3.17 -24.65
N SER A 529 8.00 -4.47 -24.60
CA SER A 529 9.11 -5.05 -23.84
C SER A 529 10.02 -5.92 -24.70
N SER A 530 11.26 -6.11 -24.25
CA SER A 530 12.23 -7.04 -24.85
C SER A 530 13.07 -7.72 -23.77
N SER A 531 13.49 -8.97 -24.02
CA SER A 531 14.44 -9.69 -23.16
C SER A 531 15.87 -9.36 -23.53
N ILE A 532 16.74 -9.15 -22.54
CA ILE A 532 18.16 -8.89 -22.75
C ILE A 532 18.93 -10.20 -22.60
N GLY A 533 19.62 -10.61 -23.67
CA GLY A 533 20.43 -11.83 -23.68
C GLY A 533 21.77 -11.65 -22.96
N ASN A 534 22.53 -10.62 -23.32
CA ASN A 534 23.77 -10.24 -22.66
C ASN A 534 23.62 -8.82 -22.11
N VAL A 535 23.77 -8.64 -20.80
CA VAL A 535 23.56 -7.33 -20.18
C VAL A 535 24.60 -6.29 -20.63
N ALA A 536 25.80 -6.73 -21.03
CA ALA A 536 26.82 -5.87 -21.63
C ALA A 536 26.35 -5.17 -22.93
N ASP A 537 25.34 -5.72 -23.62
CA ASP A 537 24.77 -5.09 -24.83
C ASP A 537 24.10 -3.73 -24.50
N VAL A 538 23.66 -3.53 -23.25
CA VAL A 538 22.91 -2.32 -22.82
C VAL A 538 23.67 -1.42 -21.86
N GLU A 539 24.74 -1.89 -21.23
CA GLU A 539 25.55 -1.14 -20.25
C GLU A 539 26.02 0.22 -20.78
N THR A 540 26.45 0.31 -22.05
CA THR A 540 26.87 1.59 -22.63
C THR A 540 25.72 2.59 -22.77
N PHE A 541 24.50 2.12 -23.05
CA PHE A 541 23.33 3.00 -23.15
C PHE A 541 22.93 3.55 -21.78
N TYR A 542 23.00 2.71 -20.74
CA TYR A 542 22.68 3.08 -19.36
C TYR A 542 23.88 3.65 -18.58
N GLY A 543 25.10 3.61 -19.11
CA GLY A 543 26.29 4.16 -18.43
C GLY A 543 26.69 3.46 -17.13
N SER A 544 26.22 2.23 -16.91
CA SER A 544 26.43 1.45 -15.69
C SER A 544 27.07 0.09 -15.99
N ASP A 545 27.95 -0.38 -15.11
CA ASP A 545 28.45 -1.76 -15.11
C ASP A 545 27.42 -2.65 -14.38
N LEU A 546 26.61 -3.37 -15.15
CA LEU A 546 25.43 -4.09 -14.65
C LEU A 546 25.75 -5.54 -14.27
N ASN A 547 26.82 -6.10 -14.82
CA ASN A 547 27.32 -7.44 -14.49
C ASN A 547 28.48 -7.42 -13.47
N ASN A 548 29.00 -6.26 -13.10
CA ASN A 548 30.15 -6.04 -12.22
C ASN A 548 31.46 -6.66 -12.76
N ASP A 549 31.66 -6.68 -14.08
CA ASP A 549 32.89 -7.15 -14.70
C ASP A 549 33.99 -6.07 -14.76
N GLY A 550 33.68 -4.85 -14.30
CA GLY A 550 34.57 -3.70 -14.29
C GLY A 550 34.58 -2.91 -15.60
N LEU A 551 33.73 -3.26 -16.56
CA LEU A 551 33.59 -2.59 -17.85
C LEU A 551 32.16 -2.04 -18.01
N THR A 552 32.03 -1.01 -18.85
CA THR A 552 30.72 -0.53 -19.30
C THR A 552 30.56 -0.94 -20.76
N GLY A 553 29.92 -2.08 -20.99
CA GLY A 553 29.78 -2.71 -22.29
C GLY A 553 30.84 -3.77 -22.56
N HIS A 554 30.99 -4.19 -23.82
CA HIS A 554 31.87 -5.30 -24.14
C HIS A 554 33.37 -4.98 -24.03
N GLY A 555 34.10 -5.86 -23.34
CA GLY A 555 35.57 -5.94 -23.45
C GLY A 555 36.11 -7.26 -22.92
N THR A 556 37.35 -7.22 -22.42
CA THR A 556 38.05 -8.36 -21.82
C THR A 556 38.57 -8.01 -20.43
N VAL A 557 38.39 -8.92 -19.48
CA VAL A 557 38.93 -8.84 -18.12
C VAL A 557 40.13 -9.77 -18.01
N THR A 558 41.24 -9.26 -17.47
CA THR A 558 42.45 -10.04 -17.25
C THR A 558 42.22 -11.13 -16.22
N VAL A 559 42.43 -12.39 -16.60
CA VAL A 559 42.40 -13.54 -15.68
C VAL A 559 43.78 -13.74 -15.08
N GLU A 560 44.82 -13.64 -15.92
CA GLU A 560 46.18 -14.01 -15.53
C GLU A 560 47.22 -13.34 -16.44
N THR A 561 48.36 -12.95 -15.84
CA THR A 561 49.47 -12.23 -16.51
C THR A 561 50.86 -12.72 -16.11
N THR A 562 50.91 -13.81 -15.35
CA THR A 562 52.17 -14.42 -14.94
C THR A 562 52.73 -15.27 -16.08
N GLY A 563 54.05 -15.49 -16.09
CA GLY A 563 54.71 -16.25 -17.15
C GLY A 563 54.62 -15.69 -18.58
N SER A 564 54.46 -16.54 -19.59
CA SER A 564 54.79 -16.22 -21.00
C SER A 564 53.59 -15.87 -21.88
N THR A 565 52.38 -16.08 -21.37
CA THR A 565 51.13 -15.78 -22.06
C THR A 565 50.16 -15.07 -21.13
N THR A 566 49.16 -14.38 -21.68
CA THR A 566 48.10 -13.77 -20.87
C THR A 566 46.78 -14.50 -21.10
N LEU A 567 46.05 -14.81 -20.04
CA LEU A 567 44.68 -15.29 -20.15
C LEU A 567 43.71 -14.15 -19.83
N VAL A 568 42.73 -13.92 -20.70
CA VAL A 568 41.66 -12.95 -20.45
C VAL A 568 40.29 -13.61 -20.66
N SER A 569 39.27 -13.15 -19.94
CA SER A 569 37.88 -13.51 -20.15
C SER A 569 37.19 -12.42 -20.95
N SER A 570 36.43 -12.78 -21.98
CA SER A 570 35.64 -11.84 -22.77
C SER A 570 34.21 -11.77 -22.27
N SER A 571 33.66 -10.55 -22.23
CA SER A 571 32.22 -10.26 -22.06
C SER A 571 31.30 -10.98 -23.06
N LEU A 572 31.85 -11.53 -24.15
CA LEU A 572 31.15 -12.39 -25.12
C LEU A 572 31.17 -13.89 -24.75
N GLY A 573 31.60 -14.22 -23.53
CA GLY A 573 31.50 -15.56 -22.96
C GLY A 573 32.62 -16.52 -23.37
N SER A 574 33.80 -16.03 -23.76
CA SER A 574 34.96 -16.87 -24.11
C SER A 574 36.22 -16.47 -23.35
N TYR A 575 37.08 -17.46 -23.04
CA TYR A 575 38.46 -17.19 -22.63
C TYR A 575 39.35 -17.01 -23.87
N LEU A 576 40.25 -16.04 -23.81
CA LEU A 576 41.18 -15.70 -24.87
C LEU A 576 42.61 -15.78 -24.36
N ILE A 577 43.45 -16.55 -25.04
CA ILE A 577 44.90 -16.56 -24.80
C ILE A 577 45.53 -15.41 -25.60
N ASN A 578 46.43 -14.66 -24.97
CA ASN A 578 47.05 -13.45 -25.51
C ASN A 578 46.05 -12.42 -26.04
N GLY A 579 44.83 -12.42 -25.48
CA GLY A 579 43.75 -11.49 -25.86
C GLY A 579 43.08 -11.76 -27.22
N THR A 580 43.60 -12.68 -28.03
CA THR A 580 43.09 -12.91 -29.40
C THR A 580 42.76 -14.37 -29.72
N ILE A 581 43.30 -15.33 -28.96
CA ILE A 581 43.18 -16.76 -29.30
C ILE A 581 41.99 -17.39 -28.56
N GLU A 582 40.95 -17.63 -29.35
CA GLU A 582 39.74 -18.44 -29.14
C GLU A 582 39.84 -19.74 -28.32
N LEU A 583 39.62 -19.83 -27.00
CA LEU A 583 39.50 -21.17 -26.40
C LEU A 583 38.21 -21.85 -26.86
N THR A 584 38.34 -23.04 -27.46
CA THR A 584 37.20 -23.77 -28.02
C THR A 584 37.21 -25.27 -27.73
N LEU A 585 36.02 -25.83 -27.52
CA LEU A 585 35.78 -27.28 -27.42
C LEU A 585 34.70 -27.65 -28.44
N ASN A 586 35.02 -28.57 -29.36
CA ASN A 586 34.11 -28.99 -30.44
C ASN A 586 33.55 -27.82 -31.28
N GLY A 587 34.32 -26.73 -31.42
CA GLY A 587 33.91 -25.52 -32.14
C GLY A 587 33.02 -24.55 -31.36
N ALA A 588 32.60 -24.91 -30.14
CA ALA A 588 31.92 -23.99 -29.23
C ALA A 588 32.95 -23.23 -28.38
N LYS A 589 32.61 -21.98 -28.03
CA LYS A 589 33.40 -21.13 -27.15
C LYS A 589 33.51 -21.75 -25.75
N ALA A 590 34.73 -21.77 -25.21
CA ALA A 590 35.01 -22.17 -23.84
C ALA A 590 35.32 -20.91 -23.01
N GLY A 591 34.40 -20.53 -22.13
CA GLY A 591 34.48 -19.35 -21.27
C GLY A 591 33.95 -19.63 -19.86
N SER A 592 33.77 -18.55 -19.09
CA SER A 592 33.18 -18.60 -17.75
C SER A 592 31.74 -19.11 -17.83
N GLY A 593 31.51 -20.37 -17.41
CA GLY A 593 30.20 -21.01 -17.44
C GLY A 593 30.04 -22.11 -18.49
N SER A 594 31.02 -22.31 -19.39
CA SER A 594 30.98 -23.43 -20.35
C SER A 594 30.98 -24.81 -19.67
N PHE A 595 31.52 -24.89 -18.44
CA PHE A 595 31.61 -26.11 -17.66
C PHE A 595 31.16 -25.85 -16.22
N PRO A 596 30.14 -26.57 -15.71
CA PRO A 596 29.66 -26.38 -14.35
C PRO A 596 30.78 -26.49 -13.31
N GLY A 597 30.98 -25.42 -12.55
CA GLY A 597 31.96 -25.35 -11.47
C GLY A 597 33.41 -25.15 -11.90
N TRP A 598 33.75 -25.15 -13.20
CA TRP A 598 35.15 -24.99 -13.65
C TRP A 598 35.43 -23.60 -14.20
N GLN A 599 36.60 -23.06 -13.86
CA GLN A 599 37.12 -21.80 -14.39
C GLN A 599 38.56 -21.98 -14.85
N ALA A 600 38.91 -21.44 -16.01
CA ALA A 600 40.30 -21.35 -16.44
C ALA A 600 40.98 -20.27 -15.61
N ILE A 601 42.15 -20.58 -15.07
CA ILE A 601 42.86 -19.69 -14.15
C ILE A 601 44.23 -19.27 -14.65
N HIS A 602 44.91 -20.08 -15.47
CA HIS A 602 46.21 -19.76 -16.06
C HIS A 602 46.30 -20.39 -17.46
N ALA A 603 47.10 -19.82 -18.34
CA ALA A 603 47.49 -20.45 -19.59
C ALA A 603 48.98 -20.25 -19.83
N GLU A 604 49.68 -21.27 -20.30
CA GLU A 604 51.11 -21.19 -20.63
C GLU A 604 51.45 -21.91 -21.93
N ALA A 605 52.42 -21.36 -22.66
CA ALA A 605 52.89 -21.95 -23.90
C ALA A 605 53.52 -23.33 -23.67
N SER A 606 53.13 -24.32 -24.47
CA SER A 606 53.64 -25.68 -24.37
C SER A 606 53.68 -26.37 -25.73
N GLY A 607 54.89 -26.60 -26.26
CA GLY A 607 55.17 -27.55 -27.34
C GLY A 607 54.19 -27.58 -28.52
N GLY A 608 53.93 -26.46 -29.18
CA GLY A 608 53.05 -26.38 -30.37
C GLY A 608 51.60 -25.92 -30.09
N GLY A 609 51.27 -25.60 -28.84
CA GLY A 609 50.01 -24.98 -28.41
C GLY A 609 50.12 -24.45 -26.99
N TYR A 610 49.07 -24.60 -26.17
CA TYR A 610 49.03 -24.08 -24.80
C TYR A 610 48.53 -25.13 -23.80
N ARG A 611 49.06 -25.08 -22.57
CA ARG A 611 48.49 -25.75 -21.40
C ARG A 611 47.65 -24.74 -20.63
N VAL A 612 46.38 -25.04 -20.40
CA VAL A 612 45.43 -24.17 -19.70
C VAL A 612 45.03 -24.85 -18.40
N LEU A 613 45.32 -24.22 -17.28
CA LEU A 613 44.96 -24.72 -15.96
C LEU A 613 43.52 -24.31 -15.63
N TRP A 614 42.74 -25.28 -15.21
CA TRP A 614 41.36 -25.11 -14.76
C TRP A 614 41.25 -25.46 -13.28
N LYS A 615 40.50 -24.65 -12.56
CA LYS A 615 40.15 -24.88 -11.15
C LYS A 615 38.66 -25.09 -11.03
N ASN A 616 38.27 -26.15 -10.33
CA ASN A 616 36.87 -26.37 -9.99
C ASN A 616 36.52 -25.70 -8.65
N ALA A 617 35.27 -25.29 -8.48
CA ALA A 617 34.73 -24.78 -7.23
C ALA A 617 34.93 -25.73 -6.03
N ASN A 618 35.03 -27.04 -6.26
CA ASN A 618 35.35 -28.03 -5.23
C ASN A 618 36.84 -28.12 -4.86
N GLY A 619 37.71 -27.28 -5.45
CA GLY A 619 39.13 -27.23 -5.17
C GLY A 619 40.01 -28.18 -6.00
N THR A 620 39.42 -29.00 -6.86
CA THR A 620 40.19 -29.85 -7.79
C THR A 620 40.78 -29.05 -8.95
N PHE A 621 41.94 -29.49 -9.44
CA PHE A 621 42.60 -28.88 -10.59
C PHE A 621 42.61 -29.85 -11.77
N GLY A 622 42.39 -29.30 -12.95
CA GLY A 622 42.46 -30.00 -14.22
C GLY A 622 43.27 -29.18 -15.20
N GLU A 623 43.88 -29.83 -16.16
CA GLU A 623 44.68 -29.17 -17.17
C GLU A 623 44.18 -29.55 -18.55
N TRP A 624 44.09 -28.57 -19.43
CA TRP A 624 43.84 -28.75 -20.85
C TRP A 624 45.13 -28.56 -21.64
N VAL A 625 45.30 -29.39 -22.66
CA VAL A 625 46.25 -29.15 -23.74
C VAL A 625 45.46 -28.71 -24.96
N THR A 626 45.94 -27.65 -25.61
CA THR A 626 45.34 -27.05 -26.80
C THR A 626 46.32 -27.04 -27.97
N ASP A 627 45.81 -26.86 -29.19
CA ASP A 627 46.64 -26.52 -30.35
C ASP A 627 47.02 -25.02 -30.36
N ALA A 628 47.85 -24.59 -31.32
CA ALA A 628 48.26 -23.19 -31.45
C ALA A 628 47.10 -22.18 -31.68
N ASN A 629 45.90 -22.64 -32.03
CA ASN A 629 44.71 -21.82 -32.22
C ASN A 629 43.74 -21.87 -31.02
N GLY A 630 44.14 -22.47 -29.89
CA GLY A 630 43.31 -22.58 -28.69
C GLY A 630 42.24 -23.67 -28.77
N ARG A 631 42.30 -24.58 -29.74
CA ARG A 631 41.35 -25.71 -29.82
C ARG A 631 41.77 -26.81 -28.84
N PHE A 632 40.80 -27.30 -28.06
CA PHE A 632 41.00 -28.42 -27.14
C PHE A 632 41.56 -29.67 -27.86
N VAL A 633 42.60 -30.27 -27.27
CA VAL A 633 43.22 -31.52 -27.75
C VAL A 633 43.05 -32.65 -26.72
N SER A 634 43.39 -32.40 -25.45
CA SER A 634 43.30 -33.40 -24.38
C SER A 634 43.20 -32.74 -23.01
N SER A 635 42.84 -33.52 -21.98
CA SER A 635 42.82 -33.06 -20.59
C SER A 635 43.38 -34.10 -19.62
N SER A 636 43.86 -33.64 -18.46
CA SER A 636 44.25 -34.46 -17.32
C SER A 636 43.79 -33.84 -15.99
N THR A 637 43.58 -34.66 -14.97
CA THR A 637 43.41 -34.21 -13.59
C THR A 637 44.77 -34.05 -12.92
N ILE A 638 44.87 -33.14 -11.96
CA ILE A 638 46.09 -32.89 -11.18
C ILE A 638 45.88 -33.44 -9.77
N ASP A 639 46.69 -34.43 -9.38
CA ASP A 639 46.59 -35.12 -8.08
C ASP A 639 47.21 -34.30 -6.94
N ASP A 640 48.37 -33.69 -7.18
CA ASP A 640 49.00 -32.72 -6.27
C ASP A 640 49.30 -31.42 -7.03
N VAL A 641 48.64 -30.32 -6.64
CA VAL A 641 48.78 -29.05 -7.35
C VAL A 641 50.21 -28.50 -7.28
N ARG A 642 50.99 -28.88 -6.25
CA ARG A 642 52.41 -28.48 -6.11
C ARG A 642 53.29 -28.98 -7.26
N ASP A 643 52.88 -30.04 -7.96
CA ASP A 643 53.59 -30.57 -9.13
C ASP A 643 53.51 -29.62 -10.33
N VAL A 644 52.47 -28.78 -10.41
CA VAL A 644 52.26 -27.83 -11.52
C VAL A 644 52.57 -26.38 -11.16
N GLU A 645 52.69 -26.05 -9.87
CA GLU A 645 53.03 -24.69 -9.39
C GLU A 645 54.32 -24.15 -10.01
N VAL A 646 55.34 -25.00 -10.18
CA VAL A 646 56.61 -24.60 -10.81
C VAL A 646 56.43 -24.27 -12.30
N PHE A 647 55.54 -24.99 -13.00
CA PHE A 647 55.31 -24.78 -14.43
C PHE A 647 54.54 -23.47 -14.69
N TYR A 648 53.52 -23.18 -13.89
CA TYR A 648 52.73 -21.95 -14.00
C TYR A 648 53.34 -20.77 -13.24
N GLY A 649 54.43 -20.99 -12.49
CA GLY A 649 55.10 -19.95 -11.70
C GLY A 649 54.21 -19.33 -10.62
N ALA A 650 53.18 -20.06 -10.18
CA ALA A 650 52.13 -19.57 -9.30
C ALA A 650 51.98 -20.49 -8.09
N ASN A 651 51.76 -19.88 -6.92
CA ASN A 651 51.36 -20.56 -5.70
C ASN A 651 49.85 -20.82 -5.78
N LEU A 652 49.46 -22.02 -6.21
CA LEU A 652 48.09 -22.36 -6.60
C LEU A 652 47.25 -22.86 -5.41
N ASN A 653 47.93 -23.39 -4.38
CA ASN A 653 47.29 -23.83 -3.13
C ASN A 653 47.27 -22.76 -2.02
N ASN A 654 47.87 -21.59 -2.26
CA ASN A 654 48.00 -20.47 -1.31
C ASN A 654 48.79 -20.81 -0.03
N ASP A 655 49.71 -21.77 -0.05
CA ASP A 655 50.53 -22.12 1.12
C ASP A 655 51.71 -21.17 1.36
N GLY A 656 51.94 -20.25 0.42
CA GLY A 656 52.94 -19.20 0.47
C GLY A 656 54.24 -19.57 -0.24
N GLN A 657 54.33 -20.77 -0.82
CA GLN A 657 55.50 -21.30 -1.49
C GLN A 657 55.12 -21.84 -2.88
N ILE A 658 56.13 -22.14 -3.70
CA ILE A 658 55.98 -22.76 -5.02
C ILE A 658 56.67 -24.12 -4.92
N GLY A 659 55.90 -25.21 -4.91
CA GLY A 659 56.42 -26.59 -4.81
C GLY A 659 56.45 -27.20 -3.39
N HIS A 660 57.24 -28.27 -3.18
CA HIS A 660 57.30 -29.01 -1.89
C HIS A 660 58.23 -28.38 -0.84
N ILE A 661 57.94 -28.61 0.46
CA ILE A 661 58.58 -27.95 1.62
C ILE A 661 59.22 -29.00 2.55
N THR A 662 60.33 -28.67 3.21
CA THR A 662 60.96 -29.45 4.31
C THR A 662 60.84 -28.74 5.67
N THR A 663 60.36 -29.45 6.69
CA THR A 663 60.19 -29.02 8.09
C THR A 663 61.24 -29.67 8.99
N SER A 664 61.95 -28.90 9.82
CA SER A 664 62.95 -29.44 10.76
C SER A 664 62.30 -30.22 11.92
N ILE A 665 62.86 -31.38 12.25
CA ILE A 665 62.52 -32.23 13.41
C ILE A 665 63.58 -32.05 14.50
N GLU A 666 64.83 -31.95 14.08
CA GLU A 666 65.98 -31.97 14.96
C GLU A 666 67.13 -31.21 14.29
N SER A 667 67.92 -30.49 15.09
CA SER A 667 68.96 -29.57 14.62
C SER A 667 70.22 -29.53 15.51
N ASN A 668 70.33 -30.46 16.45
CA ASN A 668 71.45 -30.63 17.36
C ASN A 668 72.47 -31.64 16.79
N GLY A 669 73.68 -31.67 17.35
CA GLY A 669 74.71 -32.61 16.91
C GLY A 669 75.27 -32.39 15.49
N SER A 670 75.55 -33.48 14.77
CA SER A 670 76.43 -33.50 13.58
C SER A 670 75.71 -33.42 12.23
N THR A 671 74.39 -33.62 12.20
CA THR A 671 73.51 -33.42 11.04
C THR A 671 72.13 -33.00 11.53
N THR A 672 71.26 -32.55 10.62
CA THR A 672 69.86 -32.25 10.96
C THR A 672 68.93 -33.32 10.44
N LEU A 673 67.80 -33.54 11.11
CA LEU A 673 66.68 -34.33 10.60
C LEU A 673 65.46 -33.43 10.36
N GLY A 674 64.76 -33.65 9.25
CA GLY A 674 63.49 -32.98 8.93
C GLY A 674 62.47 -33.94 8.31
N SER A 675 61.28 -33.44 7.98
CA SER A 675 60.28 -34.13 7.16
C SER A 675 59.85 -33.26 6.00
N SER A 676 59.59 -33.84 4.83
CA SER A 676 59.10 -33.10 3.66
C SER A 676 57.63 -33.39 3.38
N THR A 677 56.96 -32.43 2.75
CA THR A 677 55.59 -32.60 2.23
C THR A 677 55.50 -33.62 1.09
N ASN A 678 56.62 -34.09 0.55
CA ASN A 678 56.70 -35.24 -0.35
C ASN A 678 56.64 -36.61 0.38
N GLY A 679 56.50 -36.61 1.71
CA GLY A 679 56.33 -37.81 2.52
C GLY A 679 57.61 -38.48 3.03
N ALA A 680 58.79 -37.86 2.89
CA ALA A 680 60.07 -38.39 3.41
C ALA A 680 60.49 -37.75 4.74
N TYR A 681 61.28 -38.47 5.56
CA TYR A 681 62.22 -37.85 6.49
C TYR A 681 63.46 -37.43 5.69
N VAL A 682 64.04 -36.27 5.99
CA VAL A 682 65.13 -35.66 5.23
C VAL A 682 66.32 -35.40 6.15
N ILE A 683 67.44 -36.05 5.88
CA ILE A 683 68.71 -35.87 6.59
C ILE A 683 69.51 -34.76 5.90
N GLY A 684 70.07 -33.83 6.68
CA GLY A 684 70.90 -32.74 6.18
C GLY A 684 70.19 -31.81 5.18
N GLY A 685 68.85 -31.78 5.20
CA GLY A 685 68.01 -30.90 4.37
C GLY A 685 67.84 -31.29 2.90
N SER A 686 68.48 -32.37 2.43
CA SER A 686 68.40 -32.78 1.02
C SER A 686 68.42 -34.29 0.76
N ILE A 687 68.66 -35.11 1.79
CA ILE A 687 68.79 -36.55 1.65
C ILE A 687 67.51 -37.21 2.19
N ASP A 688 66.64 -37.65 1.30
CA ASP A 688 65.46 -38.43 1.68
C ASP A 688 65.90 -39.78 2.29
N LEU A 689 65.44 -40.05 3.51
CA LEU A 689 65.56 -41.34 4.14
C LEU A 689 64.70 -42.35 3.38
N LYS A 690 65.27 -43.50 3.01
CA LYS A 690 64.59 -44.48 2.18
C LYS A 690 64.67 -45.90 2.72
N LEU A 691 63.57 -46.62 2.55
CA LEU A 691 63.50 -48.07 2.69
C LEU A 691 63.00 -48.65 1.37
N ASN A 692 63.79 -49.54 0.75
CA ASN A 692 63.46 -50.15 -0.54
C ASN A 692 63.10 -49.14 -1.66
N GLN A 693 63.85 -48.03 -1.73
CA GLN A 693 63.65 -46.91 -2.68
C GLN A 693 62.38 -46.07 -2.48
N ALA A 694 61.50 -46.45 -1.54
CA ALA A 694 60.38 -45.61 -1.13
C ALA A 694 60.82 -44.63 -0.04
N ASN A 695 60.24 -43.44 -0.07
CA ASN A 695 60.44 -42.43 0.96
C ASN A 695 59.96 -42.97 2.32
N ALA A 696 60.87 -42.96 3.29
CA ALA A 696 60.60 -43.31 4.66
C ALA A 696 60.44 -42.01 5.46
N GLY A 697 59.20 -41.64 5.75
CA GLY A 697 58.83 -40.42 6.46
C GLY A 697 57.84 -40.65 7.60
N PRO A 698 57.25 -39.56 8.12
CA PRO A 698 56.22 -39.64 9.14
C PRO A 698 55.08 -40.58 8.72
N GLY A 699 54.85 -41.64 9.50
CA GLY A 699 53.79 -42.62 9.22
C GLY A 699 54.17 -43.79 8.32
N SER A 700 55.41 -43.85 7.80
CA SER A 700 55.88 -45.01 7.03
C SER A 700 55.94 -46.30 7.86
N PHE A 701 56.06 -46.19 9.19
CA PHE A 701 56.12 -47.33 10.12
C PHE A 701 55.12 -47.14 11.25
N PRO A 702 54.14 -48.05 11.43
CA PRO A 702 53.16 -47.94 12.51
C PRO A 702 53.83 -47.87 13.88
N GLY A 703 53.50 -46.83 14.64
CA GLY A 703 53.99 -46.63 16.01
C GLY A 703 55.40 -46.06 16.12
N TRP A 704 56.20 -46.02 15.05
CA TRP A 704 57.60 -45.56 15.10
C TRP A 704 57.77 -44.15 14.55
N GLN A 705 58.56 -43.34 15.24
CA GLN A 705 58.98 -42.01 14.78
C GLN A 705 60.49 -41.86 14.91
N ALA A 706 61.12 -41.29 13.88
CA ALA A 706 62.52 -40.89 13.94
C ALA A 706 62.63 -39.60 14.77
N LEU A 707 63.55 -39.59 15.73
CA LEU A 707 63.72 -38.50 16.69
C LEU A 707 65.02 -37.73 16.49
N GLN A 708 66.09 -38.43 16.12
CA GLN A 708 67.45 -37.91 16.02
C GLN A 708 68.17 -38.62 14.88
N ALA A 709 69.08 -37.92 14.19
CA ALA A 709 69.97 -38.54 13.24
C ALA A 709 71.39 -37.99 13.45
N GLU A 710 72.37 -38.88 13.57
CA GLU A 710 73.76 -38.50 13.81
C GLU A 710 74.70 -39.22 12.84
N ALA A 711 75.74 -38.51 12.39
CA ALA A 711 76.74 -39.09 11.52
C ALA A 711 77.50 -40.21 12.24
N SER A 712 77.62 -41.37 11.59
CA SER A 712 78.31 -42.54 12.14
C SER A 712 78.99 -43.34 11.03
N GLY A 713 80.32 -43.31 11.01
CA GLY A 713 81.18 -44.27 10.28
C GLY A 713 80.74 -44.67 8.86
N GLY A 714 80.48 -43.71 7.96
CA GLY A 714 80.14 -43.97 6.55
C GLY A 714 78.66 -43.79 6.17
N GLY A 715 77.80 -43.43 7.12
CA GLY A 715 76.41 -43.01 6.91
C GLY A 715 75.83 -42.40 8.19
N TYR A 716 74.58 -42.70 8.52
CA TYR A 716 73.89 -42.09 9.67
C TYR A 716 73.28 -43.13 10.61
N ARG A 717 73.35 -42.87 11.92
CA ARG A 717 72.56 -43.54 12.95
C ARG A 717 71.30 -42.72 13.22
N VAL A 718 70.13 -43.32 13.06
CA VAL A 718 68.84 -42.64 13.27
C VAL A 718 68.16 -43.28 14.47
N LEU A 719 67.89 -42.50 15.51
CA LEU A 719 67.18 -42.96 16.70
C LEU A 719 65.67 -42.94 16.43
N TRP A 720 65.01 -44.04 16.79
CA TRP A 720 63.58 -44.22 16.66
C TRP A 720 62.96 -44.49 18.02
N LYS A 721 61.77 -43.93 18.23
CA LYS A 721 60.93 -44.23 19.39
C LYS A 721 59.61 -44.82 18.93
N ASN A 722 59.21 -45.90 19.58
CA ASN A 722 57.89 -46.47 19.38
C ASN A 722 56.90 -45.86 20.39
N SER A 723 55.64 -45.78 19.98
CA SER A 723 54.48 -45.49 20.82
C SER A 723 54.38 -46.36 22.09
N ASP A 724 54.94 -47.58 22.11
CA ASP A 724 54.99 -48.44 23.30
C ASP A 724 56.09 -48.07 24.31
N GLY A 725 56.88 -47.02 24.01
CA GLY A 725 57.97 -46.54 24.86
C GLY A 725 59.32 -47.23 24.60
N SER A 726 59.38 -48.24 23.72
CA SER A 726 60.64 -48.84 23.31
C SER A 726 61.44 -47.94 22.37
N TYR A 727 62.76 -48.03 22.47
CA TYR A 727 63.69 -47.31 21.60
C TYR A 727 64.41 -48.29 20.68
N GLY A 728 64.58 -47.87 19.44
CA GLY A 728 65.31 -48.59 18.42
C GLY A 728 66.25 -47.65 17.69
N GLU A 729 67.28 -48.19 17.09
CA GLU A 729 68.25 -47.41 16.33
C GLU A 729 68.45 -48.02 14.96
N TRP A 730 68.44 -47.18 13.93
CA TRP A 730 68.79 -47.56 12.56
C TRP A 730 70.20 -47.12 12.21
N THR A 731 70.82 -47.85 11.28
CA THR A 731 72.02 -47.43 10.56
C THR A 731 71.69 -47.33 9.07
N THR A 732 72.25 -46.33 8.40
CA THR A 732 72.02 -46.02 6.98
C THR A 732 73.35 -45.84 6.25
N ASN A 733 73.32 -45.86 4.91
CA ASN A 733 74.44 -45.41 4.09
C ASN A 733 74.41 -43.87 3.88
N ALA A 734 75.41 -43.32 3.17
CA ALA A 734 75.50 -41.89 2.91
C ALA A 734 74.35 -41.29 2.04
N ALA A 735 73.57 -42.12 1.34
CA ALA A 735 72.41 -41.68 0.54
C ALA A 735 71.09 -41.77 1.32
N GLY A 736 71.15 -42.06 2.64
CA GLY A 736 69.96 -42.19 3.48
C GLY A 736 69.23 -43.52 3.32
N GLU A 737 69.86 -44.53 2.71
CA GLU A 737 69.23 -45.86 2.56
C GLU A 737 69.49 -46.72 3.80
N PHE A 738 68.43 -47.35 4.31
CA PHE A 738 68.47 -48.25 5.47
C PHE A 738 69.46 -49.43 5.30
N GLN A 739 70.24 -49.74 6.35
CA GLN A 739 71.18 -50.87 6.40
C GLN A 739 70.87 -51.90 7.50
N SER A 740 70.73 -51.48 8.76
CA SER A 740 70.41 -52.40 9.88
C SER A 740 69.75 -51.68 11.06
N SER A 741 69.19 -52.45 12.02
CA SER A 741 68.52 -51.91 13.21
C SER A 741 68.82 -52.69 14.50
N THR A 742 68.84 -52.00 15.64
CA THR A 742 69.06 -52.58 16.99
C THR A 742 68.05 -52.04 18.01
N THR A 743 67.62 -52.84 19.00
CA THR A 743 66.76 -52.41 20.12
C THR A 743 67.59 -51.93 21.31
N ILE A 744 67.14 -50.86 21.98
CA ILE A 744 67.82 -50.27 23.15
C ILE A 744 67.13 -50.73 24.44
N THR A 745 67.86 -51.39 25.34
CA THR A 745 67.33 -51.95 26.61
C THR A 745 67.39 -50.97 27.78
N ASN A 746 68.38 -50.08 27.79
CA ASN A 746 68.48 -48.98 28.74
C ASN A 746 68.83 -47.71 27.96
N VAL A 747 67.96 -46.71 28.01
CA VAL A 747 68.14 -45.50 27.21
C VAL A 747 69.34 -44.67 27.68
N ALA A 748 69.71 -44.77 28.96
CA ALA A 748 70.92 -44.15 29.50
C ALA A 748 72.21 -44.59 28.78
N ASP A 749 72.21 -45.76 28.12
CA ASP A 749 73.35 -46.25 27.33
C ASP A 749 73.58 -45.45 26.03
N VAL A 750 72.53 -44.80 25.50
CA VAL A 750 72.58 -44.07 24.21
C VAL A 750 72.43 -42.56 24.36
N GLU A 751 71.96 -42.06 25.51
CA GLU A 751 71.81 -40.63 25.83
C GLU A 751 73.10 -39.84 25.56
N VAL A 752 74.27 -40.40 25.88
CA VAL A 752 75.57 -39.75 25.65
C VAL A 752 75.90 -39.61 24.17
N PHE A 753 75.50 -40.57 23.32
CA PHE A 753 75.79 -40.52 21.88
C PHE A 753 74.94 -39.48 21.16
N TYR A 754 73.66 -39.37 21.52
CA TYR A 754 72.73 -38.41 20.94
C TYR A 754 72.71 -37.06 21.68
N GLY A 755 73.37 -36.95 22.84
CA GLY A 755 73.45 -35.71 23.62
C GLY A 755 72.12 -35.25 24.21
N VAL A 756 71.19 -36.17 24.45
CA VAL A 756 69.82 -35.89 24.91
C VAL A 756 69.49 -36.78 26.10
N ASP A 757 68.84 -36.22 27.12
CA ASP A 757 68.19 -36.97 28.22
C ASP A 757 66.89 -37.58 27.68
N LEU A 758 66.85 -38.91 27.52
CA LEU A 758 65.76 -39.64 26.85
C LEU A 758 64.71 -40.17 27.83
N ASN A 759 65.05 -40.29 29.12
CA ASN A 759 64.18 -40.80 30.17
C ASN A 759 63.65 -39.70 31.13
N ASN A 760 64.15 -38.47 31.02
CA ASN A 760 63.82 -37.31 31.84
C ASN A 760 64.14 -37.49 33.34
N ASP A 761 65.15 -38.29 33.68
CA ASP A 761 65.64 -38.40 35.05
C ASP A 761 66.54 -37.22 35.47
N GLY A 762 66.78 -36.28 34.56
CA GLY A 762 67.58 -35.08 34.78
C GLY A 762 69.08 -35.32 34.62
N LEU A 763 69.49 -36.51 34.19
CA LEU A 763 70.87 -36.89 33.89
C LEU A 763 70.97 -37.35 32.43
N THR A 764 72.10 -37.06 31.80
CA THR A 764 72.57 -37.84 30.65
C THR A 764 73.46 -38.96 31.19
N GLY A 765 72.89 -40.12 31.54
CA GLY A 765 73.58 -41.25 32.20
C GLY A 765 73.01 -41.69 33.57
N HIS A 766 73.81 -42.34 34.45
CA HIS A 766 73.34 -42.95 35.74
C HIS A 766 73.63 -42.13 37.04
N GLY A 767 72.83 -42.23 38.15
CA GLY A 767 72.95 -41.44 39.42
C GLY A 767 72.08 -41.83 40.68
N THR A 768 71.78 -40.90 41.62
CA THR A 768 70.93 -41.09 42.84
C THR A 768 69.88 -39.98 43.05
N ILE A 769 68.70 -40.32 43.60
CA ILE A 769 67.48 -39.48 43.70
C ILE A 769 66.96 -39.43 45.16
N SER A 770 66.63 -38.25 45.70
CA SER A 770 66.03 -38.10 47.06
C SER A 770 64.52 -38.41 47.07
N ILE A 771 64.01 -39.01 48.17
CA ILE A 771 62.58 -39.36 48.36
C ILE A 771 61.94 -38.50 49.43
N GLU A 772 62.63 -38.31 50.55
CA GLU A 772 62.15 -37.49 51.66
C GLU A 772 63.33 -36.78 52.33
N SER A 773 63.12 -35.52 52.66
CA SER A 773 64.12 -34.62 53.25
C SER A 773 63.58 -33.77 54.41
N ASN A 774 62.37 -34.08 54.89
CA ASN A 774 61.63 -33.37 55.92
C ASN A 774 61.66 -34.17 57.22
N GLY A 775 62.55 -33.78 58.13
CA GLY A 775 62.76 -34.54 59.35
C GLY A 775 64.16 -34.41 59.91
N ALA A 776 64.47 -35.18 60.95
CA ALA A 776 65.85 -35.29 61.45
C ALA A 776 66.70 -36.27 60.61
N ILE A 777 66.06 -37.13 59.81
CA ILE A 777 66.68 -38.17 58.98
C ILE A 777 66.04 -38.13 57.58
N THR A 778 66.83 -38.36 56.52
CA THR A 778 66.36 -38.33 55.11
C THR A 778 66.20 -39.73 54.51
N LEU A 779 65.39 -39.89 53.46
CA LEU A 779 65.26 -41.12 52.67
C LEU A 779 65.56 -40.86 51.18
N GLY A 780 66.28 -41.76 50.48
CA GLY A 780 66.57 -41.64 49.04
C GLY A 780 66.67 -42.99 48.31
N ALA A 781 66.64 -42.97 46.96
CA ALA A 781 66.81 -44.13 46.07
C ALA A 781 67.92 -43.96 45.01
N THR A 782 68.53 -45.05 44.56
CA THR A 782 69.55 -45.03 43.49
C THR A 782 68.93 -45.34 42.10
N THR A 783 69.52 -44.86 40.98
CA THR A 783 69.11 -45.31 39.62
C THR A 783 69.45 -46.78 39.36
N GLN A 784 70.07 -47.45 40.34
CA GLN A 784 70.29 -48.90 40.39
C GLN A 784 69.25 -49.65 41.25
N GLY A 785 68.30 -48.94 41.87
CA GLY A 785 67.12 -49.52 42.52
C GLY A 785 67.23 -49.84 44.02
N GLU A 786 68.02 -49.11 44.81
CA GLU A 786 68.22 -49.33 46.27
C GLU A 786 67.69 -48.17 47.14
N TYR A 787 67.17 -48.41 48.36
CA TYR A 787 66.80 -47.37 49.36
C TYR A 787 67.89 -47.07 50.40
N LEU A 788 68.06 -45.79 50.75
CA LEU A 788 69.05 -45.26 51.68
C LEU A 788 68.41 -44.34 52.74
N ILE A 789 68.59 -44.68 54.03
CA ILE A 789 68.21 -43.86 55.20
C ILE A 789 69.42 -43.03 55.64
N GLY A 790 69.23 -41.73 55.89
CA GLY A 790 70.29 -40.77 56.20
C GLY A 790 71.36 -40.65 55.11
N GLY A 791 71.06 -41.06 53.89
CA GLY A 791 71.96 -41.02 52.72
C GLY A 791 73.02 -42.12 52.65
N THR A 792 73.25 -42.88 53.73
CA THR A 792 74.31 -43.92 53.77
C THR A 792 73.86 -45.28 54.27
N THR A 793 72.79 -45.35 55.06
CA THR A 793 72.34 -46.59 55.71
C THR A 793 71.37 -47.32 54.78
N LYS A 794 71.76 -48.49 54.29
CA LYS A 794 70.90 -49.32 53.43
C LYS A 794 69.76 -49.93 54.25
N LEU A 795 68.53 -49.77 53.78
CA LEU A 795 67.39 -50.47 54.35
C LEU A 795 67.43 -51.93 53.94
N THR A 796 67.38 -52.85 54.91
CA THR A 796 67.50 -54.29 54.63
C THR A 796 66.43 -55.12 55.33
N PHE A 797 66.00 -56.18 54.65
CA PHE A 797 65.05 -57.18 55.15
C PHE A 797 65.59 -58.58 54.80
N ASN A 798 65.73 -59.46 55.78
CA ASN A 798 66.35 -60.79 55.61
C ASN A 798 67.71 -60.77 54.88
N ASN A 799 68.57 -59.80 55.19
CA ASN A 799 69.89 -59.56 54.57
C ASN A 799 69.89 -59.17 53.08
N ALA A 800 68.73 -58.88 52.46
CA ALA A 800 68.64 -58.33 51.12
C ALA A 800 68.45 -56.80 51.16
N THR A 801 69.07 -56.09 50.22
CA THR A 801 68.83 -54.65 50.04
C THR A 801 67.39 -54.43 49.60
N VAL A 802 66.74 -53.46 50.22
CA VAL A 802 65.38 -53.05 49.91
C VAL A 802 65.44 -51.77 49.08
N GLY A 803 64.63 -51.69 48.04
CA GLY A 803 64.47 -50.55 47.15
C GLY A 803 63.04 -50.43 46.62
N PRO A 804 62.76 -49.48 45.71
CA PRO A 804 61.40 -49.18 45.25
C PRO A 804 60.62 -50.37 44.69
N ASN A 805 61.30 -51.41 44.21
CA ASN A 805 60.68 -52.59 43.61
C ASN A 805 60.79 -53.85 44.46
N SER A 806 61.25 -53.75 45.72
CA SER A 806 61.49 -54.93 46.56
C SER A 806 60.21 -55.58 47.09
N PHE A 807 59.11 -54.83 47.20
CA PHE A 807 57.83 -55.34 47.67
C PHE A 807 56.72 -54.86 46.74
N ALA A 808 55.93 -55.80 46.23
CA ALA A 808 54.82 -55.47 45.34
C ALA A 808 53.82 -54.56 46.05
N GLY A 809 53.60 -53.37 45.48
CA GLY A 809 52.65 -52.38 45.99
C GLY A 809 53.18 -51.47 47.09
N TRP A 810 54.27 -51.80 47.79
CA TRP A 810 54.75 -51.02 48.94
C TRP A 810 55.94 -50.13 48.61
N GLN A 811 55.84 -48.85 48.99
CA GLN A 811 56.91 -47.85 48.87
C GLN A 811 57.26 -47.28 50.26
N ALA A 812 58.55 -47.14 50.54
CA ALA A 812 59.01 -46.42 51.72
C ALA A 812 58.88 -44.93 51.43
N ILE A 813 58.21 -44.19 52.30
CA ILE A 813 57.89 -42.78 52.05
C ILE A 813 58.57 -41.83 53.03
N HIS A 814 58.81 -42.23 54.28
CA HIS A 814 59.44 -41.40 55.32
C HIS A 814 60.26 -42.30 56.26
N ALA A 815 61.31 -41.76 56.89
CA ALA A 815 62.05 -42.45 57.94
C ALA A 815 62.48 -41.51 59.07
N GLU A 816 62.21 -41.87 60.33
CA GLU A 816 62.56 -41.05 61.49
C GLU A 816 63.23 -41.82 62.63
N ALA A 817 64.06 -41.13 63.41
CA ALA A 817 64.78 -41.76 64.53
C ALA A 817 63.84 -42.12 65.69
N SER A 818 63.96 -43.34 66.23
CA SER A 818 63.16 -43.79 67.37
C SER A 818 63.91 -44.78 68.26
N GLY A 819 64.16 -44.40 69.53
CA GLY A 819 64.52 -45.32 70.62
C GLY A 819 65.62 -46.36 70.33
N GLY A 820 66.71 -45.98 69.65
CA GLY A 820 67.85 -46.86 69.33
C GLY A 820 67.93 -47.39 67.89
N GLY A 821 66.99 -47.03 67.01
CA GLY A 821 66.98 -47.32 65.57
C GLY A 821 66.10 -46.34 64.78
N TYR A 822 65.46 -46.80 63.70
CA TYR A 822 64.59 -45.96 62.85
C TYR A 822 63.16 -46.51 62.78
N ARG A 823 62.18 -45.63 62.62
CA ARG A 823 60.82 -45.96 62.18
C ARG A 823 60.66 -45.53 60.72
N VAL A 824 60.37 -46.47 59.83
CA VAL A 824 60.20 -46.22 58.39
C VAL A 824 58.72 -46.39 58.07
N LEU A 825 58.10 -45.34 57.55
CA LEU A 825 56.71 -45.37 57.12
C LEU A 825 56.62 -45.87 55.69
N TRP A 826 55.71 -46.81 55.48
CA TRP A 826 55.44 -47.44 54.20
C TRP A 826 54.01 -47.17 53.76
N LYS A 827 53.86 -46.88 52.47
CA LYS A 827 52.56 -46.71 51.81
C LYS A 827 52.39 -47.81 50.77
N ASN A 828 51.25 -48.48 50.82
CA ASN A 828 50.85 -49.39 49.76
C ASN A 828 50.07 -48.64 48.68
N SER A 829 50.16 -49.12 47.45
CA SER A 829 49.32 -48.75 46.32
C SER A 829 47.81 -48.81 46.61
N ASP A 830 47.36 -49.66 47.54
CA ASP A 830 45.96 -49.74 47.97
C ASP A 830 45.55 -48.64 48.98
N GLY A 831 46.47 -47.75 49.35
CA GLY A 831 46.24 -46.65 50.28
C GLY A 831 46.41 -47.01 51.76
N THR A 832 46.74 -48.26 52.09
CA THR A 832 47.05 -48.65 53.48
C THR A 832 48.47 -48.24 53.89
N TYR A 833 48.64 -47.99 55.19
CA TYR A 833 49.92 -47.60 55.78
C TYR A 833 50.42 -48.66 56.75
N GLY A 834 51.72 -48.91 56.68
CA GLY A 834 52.45 -49.78 57.57
C GLY A 834 53.69 -49.08 58.08
N GLU A 835 54.16 -49.47 59.25
CA GLU A 835 55.36 -48.88 59.82
C GLU A 835 56.34 -49.98 60.21
N TRP A 836 57.59 -49.80 59.80
CA TRP A 836 58.69 -50.67 60.21
C TRP A 836 59.48 -50.02 61.33
N VAL A 837 59.88 -50.82 62.31
CA VAL A 837 60.90 -50.48 63.29
C VAL A 837 62.17 -51.23 62.91
N THR A 838 63.27 -50.50 62.77
CA THR A 838 64.60 -51.04 62.47
C THR A 838 65.53 -50.86 63.67
N ASP A 839 66.67 -51.55 63.65
CA ASP A 839 67.80 -51.18 64.50
C ASP A 839 68.57 -49.98 63.91
N SER A 840 69.67 -49.58 64.56
CA SER A 840 70.52 -48.45 64.13
C SER A 840 71.30 -48.70 62.82
N ASN A 841 71.32 -49.93 62.29
CA ASN A 841 71.95 -50.25 61.00
C ASN A 841 70.93 -50.32 59.85
N GLY A 842 69.67 -49.98 60.10
CA GLY A 842 68.60 -50.06 59.09
C GLY A 842 68.13 -51.49 58.81
N VAL A 843 68.39 -52.44 59.73
CA VAL A 843 67.89 -53.81 59.63
C VAL A 843 66.50 -53.90 60.24
N TYR A 844 65.55 -54.48 59.52
CA TYR A 844 64.18 -54.69 60.00
C TYR A 844 64.15 -55.50 61.32
N VAL A 845 63.43 -54.99 62.32
CA VAL A 845 63.22 -55.64 63.63
C VAL A 845 61.77 -56.07 63.81
N SER A 846 60.82 -55.16 63.61
CA SER A 846 59.38 -55.43 63.73
C SER A 846 58.56 -54.49 62.85
N SER A 847 57.27 -54.78 62.71
CA SER A 847 56.31 -53.89 62.03
C SER A 847 55.08 -53.64 62.89
N ASN A 848 54.51 -52.46 62.73
CA ASN A 848 53.24 -52.03 63.30
C ASN A 848 52.26 -51.74 62.16
N THR A 849 51.00 -52.10 62.32
CA THR A 849 49.92 -51.62 61.46
C THR A 849 49.56 -50.19 61.85
N VAL A 850 49.31 -49.34 60.86
CA VAL A 850 48.87 -47.95 61.06
C VAL A 850 47.39 -47.86 60.64
N PRO A 851 46.44 -48.16 61.54
CA PRO A 851 45.01 -48.19 61.22
C PRO A 851 44.41 -46.79 61.02
N ASP A 852 45.08 -45.77 61.56
CA ASP A 852 44.71 -44.37 61.44
C ASP A 852 45.99 -43.58 61.17
N VAL A 853 46.13 -43.09 59.94
CA VAL A 853 47.34 -42.40 59.49
C VAL A 853 47.49 -41.03 60.18
N VAL A 854 46.38 -40.38 60.52
CA VAL A 854 46.34 -39.09 61.21
C VAL A 854 47.01 -39.19 62.60
N ALA A 855 46.97 -40.37 63.23
CA ALA A 855 47.62 -40.62 64.51
C ALA A 855 49.16 -40.66 64.45
N VAL A 856 49.77 -40.95 63.28
CA VAL A 856 51.24 -40.99 63.13
C VAL A 856 51.82 -39.71 62.56
N GLU A 857 51.00 -38.83 61.97
CA GLU A 857 51.43 -37.55 61.39
C GLU A 857 52.20 -36.67 62.38
N THR A 858 51.82 -36.69 63.66
CA THR A 858 52.55 -35.93 64.69
C THR A 858 53.97 -36.47 64.94
N PHE A 859 54.20 -37.78 64.75
CA PHE A 859 55.53 -38.39 64.92
C PHE A 859 56.46 -38.06 63.75
N TYR A 860 55.94 -38.11 62.52
CA TYR A 860 56.72 -37.81 61.31
C TYR A 860 56.75 -36.31 60.95
N GLY A 861 55.95 -35.48 61.64
CA GLY A 861 55.91 -34.03 61.42
C GLY A 861 55.37 -33.62 60.05
N PHE A 862 54.62 -34.50 59.38
CA PHE A 862 54.14 -34.33 58.02
C PHE A 862 52.66 -34.69 57.92
N ASP A 863 51.93 -33.95 57.09
CA ASP A 863 50.52 -34.21 56.73
C ASP A 863 50.51 -35.32 55.67
N ILE A 864 50.29 -36.56 56.14
CA ILE A 864 50.47 -37.76 55.33
C ILE A 864 49.20 -38.06 54.53
N ASP A 865 48.02 -37.74 55.07
CA ASP A 865 46.75 -37.92 54.38
C ASP A 865 46.37 -36.76 53.45
N GLY A 866 47.08 -35.64 53.54
CA GLY A 866 46.86 -34.47 52.70
C GLY A 866 45.64 -33.67 53.11
N SER A 867 45.20 -33.79 54.37
CA SER A 867 44.06 -33.06 54.94
C SER A 867 44.32 -31.55 55.10
N GLY A 868 45.57 -31.11 54.93
CA GLY A 868 46.02 -29.74 55.16
C GLY A 868 46.33 -29.45 56.63
N THR A 869 46.26 -30.45 57.51
CA THR A 869 46.57 -30.34 58.94
C THR A 869 47.36 -31.55 59.41
N VAL A 870 48.41 -31.34 60.21
CA VAL A 870 49.05 -32.45 60.94
C VAL A 870 48.15 -32.81 62.12
N GLY A 871 47.42 -33.94 62.03
CA GLY A 871 46.39 -34.34 63.01
C GLY A 871 44.93 -33.97 62.62
N TYR A 872 43.96 -34.16 63.51
CA TYR A 872 42.50 -34.04 63.22
C TYR A 872 41.95 -32.58 63.16
N GLY A 873 41.27 -32.15 62.06
CA GLY A 873 40.57 -30.84 61.88
C GLY A 873 39.22 -30.88 61.09
N LEU A 874 38.30 -29.88 61.25
CA LEU A 874 36.84 -29.90 60.83
C LEU A 874 36.47 -29.21 59.47
N PRO A 875 35.38 -29.59 58.72
CA PRO A 875 35.15 -29.21 57.29
C PRO A 875 34.08 -28.12 56.98
N LYS A 876 34.12 -27.49 55.78
CA LYS A 876 33.09 -26.56 55.22
C LYS A 876 32.79 -26.78 53.71
N LEU A 877 31.51 -26.63 53.32
CA LEU A 877 30.88 -26.88 52.00
C LEU A 877 30.59 -25.58 51.19
N ALA A 878 30.55 -25.66 49.85
CA ALA A 878 30.27 -24.58 48.87
C ALA A 878 28.97 -24.79 48.07
N ARG A 879 28.19 -23.74 47.70
CA ARG A 879 27.08 -23.73 46.67
C ARG A 879 26.74 -22.33 46.10
N PHE A 880 26.25 -22.33 44.85
CA PHE A 880 25.88 -21.34 43.81
C PHE A 880 24.97 -20.12 44.13
N THR A 881 24.88 -19.17 43.17
CA THR A 881 23.65 -18.39 42.90
C THR A 881 23.39 -18.10 41.41
N GLU A 882 22.09 -18.09 41.10
CA GLU A 882 21.39 -18.12 39.81
C GLU A 882 20.60 -16.82 39.65
N GLY A 883 20.60 -16.25 38.44
CA GLY A 883 19.79 -15.07 38.11
C GLY A 883 18.37 -15.49 37.76
N ASP A 884 17.46 -15.38 38.73
CA ASP A 884 16.03 -15.43 38.46
C ASP A 884 15.23 -14.64 39.53
N GLN A 885 14.29 -13.81 39.04
CA GLN A 885 13.10 -13.25 39.70
C GLN A 885 13.17 -11.96 40.59
N LYS A 886 12.53 -10.90 40.03
CA LYS A 886 11.42 -10.04 40.53
C LYS A 886 11.56 -8.94 41.63
N THR A 887 11.14 -7.72 41.20
CA THR A 887 10.32 -6.63 41.85
C THR A 887 10.94 -5.74 42.95
N PRO A 888 10.36 -4.56 43.37
CA PRO A 888 9.45 -3.52 42.80
C PRO A 888 9.76 -2.01 43.20
N MET A 889 8.83 -1.08 42.86
CA MET A 889 8.53 0.31 43.37
C MET A 889 9.30 1.52 42.78
N GLY A 890 8.72 2.71 42.55
CA GLY A 890 7.42 3.27 42.96
C GLY A 890 7.04 4.60 42.26
N GLU A 891 5.88 5.12 42.68
CA GLU A 891 5.00 6.17 42.12
C GLU A 891 5.59 7.60 41.96
N GLU A 892 5.10 8.33 40.96
CA GLU A 892 4.81 9.77 41.08
C GLU A 892 3.54 10.14 40.27
N VAL A 893 2.72 11.01 40.88
CA VAL A 893 1.32 11.33 40.54
C VAL A 893 1.24 12.56 39.63
N LEU A 894 0.52 12.48 38.51
CA LEU A 894 -0.09 13.60 37.76
C LEU A 894 -1.42 13.07 37.20
N GLY A 895 -2.60 13.56 37.60
CA GLY A 895 -3.18 14.81 37.10
C GLY A 895 -4.14 14.49 35.94
N VAL A 896 -5.35 14.01 36.26
CA VAL A 896 -6.35 13.53 35.29
C VAL A 896 -7.32 14.67 34.92
N SER A 897 -7.27 15.13 33.67
CA SER A 897 -8.43 15.60 32.92
C SER A 897 -8.11 15.69 31.42
N ASP A 898 -8.99 15.06 30.64
CA ASP A 898 -9.10 15.00 29.18
C ASP A 898 -8.15 14.08 28.40
N TRP A 899 -8.79 13.40 27.42
CA TRP A 899 -8.29 12.57 26.31
C TRP A 899 -8.13 11.06 26.56
N ASP A 900 -9.09 10.29 26.03
CA ASP A 900 -8.93 9.14 25.11
C ASP A 900 -10.35 8.65 24.75
N GLU A 901 -10.88 8.78 23.52
CA GLU A 901 -10.47 8.06 22.31
C GLU A 901 -10.07 6.60 22.56
N THR A 902 -11.00 5.67 22.28
CA THR A 902 -10.86 4.66 21.21
C THR A 902 -11.82 3.50 21.45
N VAL A 903 -12.20 2.88 20.33
CA VAL A 903 -12.96 1.64 20.15
C VAL A 903 -14.48 1.82 20.03
N ASP A 904 -14.93 2.24 18.83
CA ASP A 904 -15.90 1.43 18.08
C ASP A 904 -15.76 1.65 16.55
N ILE A 905 -14.76 0.99 15.95
CA ILE A 905 -14.71 0.75 14.50
C ILE A 905 -14.70 -0.77 14.35
N LEU A 906 -15.88 -1.36 14.11
CA LEU A 906 -16.08 -2.60 13.34
C LEU A 906 -17.55 -3.04 13.39
N LYS A 907 -18.43 -2.36 12.63
CA LYS A 907 -19.55 -2.99 11.91
C LYS A 907 -19.83 -2.26 10.60
N PHE A 908 -19.42 -2.89 9.51
CA PHE A 908 -20.11 -2.82 8.22
C PHE A 908 -21.59 -3.21 8.44
N VAL A 909 -22.52 -2.45 7.88
CA VAL A 909 -23.86 -2.94 7.57
C VAL A 909 -24.18 -2.53 6.12
N PRO A 910 -24.20 -3.50 5.19
CA PRO A 910 -25.06 -3.42 4.02
C PRO A 910 -26.43 -3.96 4.47
N ASP A 911 -27.31 -3.09 4.95
CA ASP A 911 -28.76 -3.30 4.94
C ASP A 911 -29.48 -2.00 5.35
N LEU A 912 -30.42 -1.60 4.50
CA LEU A 912 -31.37 -0.52 4.73
C LEU A 912 -32.48 -1.07 5.62
N GLU A 913 -32.38 -0.88 6.93
CA GLU A 913 -33.56 -0.74 7.78
C GLU A 913 -33.41 0.51 8.65
N ALA A 914 -34.41 1.37 8.53
CA ALA A 914 -34.47 2.73 9.02
C ALA A 914 -34.21 2.89 10.53
N PRO A 915 -33.55 3.98 10.93
CA PRO A 915 -33.89 4.75 12.11
C PRO A 915 -34.75 5.96 11.70
N GLU A 916 -35.73 6.28 12.54
CA GLU A 916 -36.63 7.44 12.44
C GLU A 916 -35.81 8.74 12.20
N ASP A 917 -36.32 9.59 11.29
CA ASP A 917 -35.76 10.87 10.78
C ASP A 917 -34.97 10.80 9.45
N VAL A 918 -35.47 10.05 8.46
CA VAL A 918 -34.95 10.08 7.07
C VAL A 918 -35.71 11.12 6.25
N GLU A 919 -35.08 12.26 5.95
CA GLU A 919 -35.36 13.00 4.72
C GLU A 919 -34.37 12.54 3.64
N ASP A 920 -34.91 12.25 2.45
CA ASP A 920 -34.23 11.65 1.31
C ASP A 920 -33.01 12.44 0.80
N ASP A 921 -31.81 12.02 1.19
CA ASP A 921 -30.54 12.41 0.55
C ASP A 921 -30.04 11.27 -0.37
N TYR A 922 -30.68 11.11 -1.53
CA TYR A 922 -30.16 10.25 -2.60
C TYR A 922 -29.03 10.99 -3.36
N ILE A 923 -27.77 10.66 -3.04
CA ILE A 923 -26.59 11.08 -3.82
C ILE A 923 -26.30 10.03 -4.90
N LEU A 924 -26.44 10.43 -6.16
CA LEU A 924 -26.08 9.64 -7.35
C LEU A 924 -24.57 9.54 -7.52
N VAL A 925 -24.06 8.30 -7.66
CA VAL A 925 -22.75 7.99 -8.23
C VAL A 925 -22.98 7.05 -9.43
N ASN A 926 -22.51 7.48 -10.62
CA ASN A 926 -22.32 6.76 -11.91
C ASN A 926 -23.59 6.54 -12.79
N LEU A 927 -23.59 6.64 -14.15
CA LEU A 927 -22.57 6.64 -15.21
C LEU A 927 -23.18 7.23 -16.52
N HIS A 928 -22.53 8.19 -17.18
CA HIS A 928 -22.78 8.51 -18.59
C HIS A 928 -21.59 7.98 -19.41
N GLN A 929 -21.76 6.82 -20.05
CA GLN A 929 -20.86 6.36 -21.13
C GLN A 929 -21.67 5.80 -22.29
N ALA A 930 -21.54 6.49 -23.43
CA ALA A 930 -21.73 6.10 -24.82
C ALA A 930 -22.46 4.77 -25.13
N GLN A 931 -23.57 4.87 -25.86
CA GLN A 931 -24.00 3.81 -26.78
C GLN A 931 -24.31 4.40 -28.16
N ASP A 932 -23.26 4.46 -28.99
CA ASP A 932 -23.36 4.23 -30.42
C ASP A 932 -22.81 2.83 -30.69
N GLY A 933 -23.64 1.91 -31.17
CA GLY A 933 -23.22 0.53 -31.44
C GLY A 933 -24.36 -0.47 -31.50
N ALA A 934 -25.07 -0.49 -32.63
CA ALA A 934 -26.07 -1.50 -32.94
C ALA A 934 -25.53 -2.93 -32.79
N LEU A 935 -26.27 -3.80 -32.08
CA LEU A 935 -26.29 -5.25 -32.30
C LEU A 935 -27.61 -5.84 -31.77
N ASN A 936 -28.49 -6.20 -32.69
CA ASN A 936 -29.71 -7.01 -32.46
C ASN A 936 -29.36 -8.37 -31.83
N VAL A 937 -30.04 -8.76 -30.76
CA VAL A 937 -30.41 -10.17 -30.53
C VAL A 937 -31.75 -10.25 -29.80
N SER A 938 -32.62 -11.12 -30.32
CA SER A 938 -34.02 -11.33 -29.95
C SER A 938 -34.24 -11.93 -28.55
N GLU A 939 -35.26 -11.44 -27.85
CA GLU A 939 -35.82 -12.08 -26.67
C GLU A 939 -36.52 -13.40 -27.04
N ASP A 940 -36.09 -14.49 -26.40
CA ASP A 940 -36.88 -15.69 -26.32
C ASP A 940 -36.63 -16.39 -24.98
N SER A 941 -37.74 -16.81 -24.35
CA SER A 941 -37.89 -17.76 -23.24
C SER A 941 -37.48 -17.35 -21.82
N LEU A 942 -38.50 -17.15 -20.95
CA LEU A 942 -38.76 -18.10 -19.87
C LEU A 942 -40.20 -17.97 -19.33
N ALA A 943 -41.06 -18.92 -19.71
CA ALA A 943 -42.27 -19.25 -18.98
C ALA A 943 -41.95 -20.40 -18.02
N ALA A 944 -42.36 -20.30 -16.74
CA ALA A 944 -43.11 -21.33 -16.01
C ALA A 944 -43.13 -21.08 -14.49
N VAL A 945 -44.29 -21.42 -13.91
CA VAL A 945 -44.58 -21.67 -12.48
C VAL A 945 -45.02 -20.46 -11.64
N LEU A 946 -46.31 -20.17 -11.69
CA LEU A 946 -47.21 -20.22 -10.52
C LEU A 946 -48.67 -20.00 -10.97
N SER A 947 -49.33 -21.10 -11.29
CA SER A 947 -50.80 -21.18 -11.40
C SER A 947 -51.37 -21.65 -10.07
N GLY A 948 -52.36 -20.93 -9.53
CA GLY A 948 -53.08 -21.35 -8.33
C GLY A 948 -54.35 -20.56 -8.07
N ASN A 949 -55.36 -20.79 -8.93
CA ASN A 949 -56.80 -20.64 -8.68
C ASN A 949 -57.32 -19.39 -7.97
N LEU A 950 -58.11 -18.60 -8.69
CA LEU A 950 -59.50 -18.30 -8.29
C LEU A 950 -60.33 -18.02 -9.55
N ASP A 951 -61.33 -18.87 -9.74
CA ASP A 951 -62.36 -18.88 -10.77
C ASP A 951 -63.55 -18.03 -10.30
N VAL A 952 -63.94 -16.97 -11.03
CA VAL A 952 -65.35 -16.53 -11.17
C VAL A 952 -65.54 -15.73 -12.47
N LYS A 953 -66.13 -16.41 -13.47
CA LYS A 953 -67.20 -16.02 -14.42
C LYS A 953 -67.29 -14.61 -15.06
N ASP A 954 -67.38 -14.67 -16.39
CA ASP A 954 -68.08 -13.76 -17.33
C ASP A 954 -69.46 -13.30 -16.83
N ASP A 955 -69.81 -12.04 -17.10
CA ASP A 955 -71.00 -11.72 -17.92
C ASP A 955 -70.99 -10.28 -18.45
N GLU A 956 -71.72 -10.11 -19.56
CA GLU A 956 -71.74 -9.02 -20.52
C GLU A 956 -72.10 -7.61 -20.01
N ALA A 957 -71.63 -6.57 -20.73
CA ALA A 957 -72.49 -5.68 -21.55
C ALA A 957 -71.80 -4.33 -21.82
N SER A 958 -71.65 -3.99 -23.11
CA SER A 958 -71.55 -2.58 -23.52
C SER A 958 -72.93 -1.93 -23.43
N PRO A 959 -73.00 -0.66 -23.02
CA PRO A 959 -73.56 0.30 -23.97
C PRO A 959 -72.79 1.64 -24.02
N ALA A 960 -72.82 2.20 -25.22
CA ALA A 960 -72.51 3.57 -25.63
C ALA A 960 -72.37 4.63 -24.51
N LEU A 961 -71.17 5.21 -24.42
CA LEU A 961 -70.96 6.51 -23.77
C LEU A 961 -71.13 7.61 -24.82
N THR A 962 -72.25 8.32 -24.73
CA THR A 962 -72.38 9.70 -25.21
C THR A 962 -71.46 10.59 -24.36
N PRO A 963 -70.62 11.47 -24.96
CA PRO A 963 -69.86 12.43 -24.17
C PRO A 963 -70.82 13.51 -23.67
N HIS A 964 -71.04 13.56 -22.37
CA HIS A 964 -71.50 14.79 -21.73
C HIS A 964 -70.30 15.72 -21.63
N LEU A 965 -70.39 16.84 -22.31
CA LEU A 965 -69.49 17.98 -22.20
C LEU A 965 -69.91 18.86 -21.01
N ASP A 966 -68.89 19.46 -20.39
CA ASP A 966 -68.84 20.81 -19.80
C ASP A 966 -69.35 21.01 -18.36
N GLU A 967 -68.45 20.88 -17.38
CA GLU A 967 -68.31 21.73 -16.16
C GLU A 967 -67.27 21.08 -15.22
N ASP A 968 -65.96 21.17 -15.55
CA ASP A 968 -64.91 20.73 -14.61
C ASP A 968 -64.63 21.90 -13.66
N SER A 969 -65.18 21.79 -12.45
CA SER A 969 -65.08 22.79 -11.37
C SER A 969 -63.88 22.46 -10.46
N PHE A 970 -63.13 23.47 -10.01
CA PHE A 970 -62.14 23.33 -8.93
C PHE A 970 -62.85 23.12 -7.58
N TRP A 971 -62.51 22.04 -6.85
CA TRP A 971 -63.23 21.58 -5.65
C TRP A 971 -62.36 21.64 -4.37
N ILE A 972 -63.01 21.87 -3.22
CA ILE A 972 -62.43 21.66 -1.87
C ILE A 972 -62.59 20.21 -1.41
#